data_AF-A0A5S5CAR9-F1
#
_entry.id   AF-A0A5S5CAR9-F1
#
_cell.length_a   1.000
_cell.length_b   1.000
_cell.length_c   1.000
_cell.angle_alpha   90.00
_cell.angle_beta   90.00
_cell.angle_gamma   90.00
#
_symmetry.space_group_name_H-M   'P 1'
#
loop_
_entity.id
_entity.type
_entity.pdbx_description
1 polymer ?
#
loop_
_entity_poly.entity_id
_entity_poly.type
_entity_poly.pdbx_seq_one_letter_code
_entity_poly.pdbx_strand_id
1 'polypeptide(L)'
;MVGMVRIQDLLKRKEEELFVGRGRELALLRDELAADNECWRLVHVHGPSGIGKTSLLRGLARDLEIAAVTLNGEDCRSADQFLAQLRARLIEQGCPLPADEADEAAAMLADYLNEAAGERQRMIIFLDDFDACRSIWAWLRDHWLPMLSVRVRVCTTGRYPLEEEWRRSPGWDGLVRNLRLEPLHRHAVDRYAFARGIRERVSRDAIAQFAKGMPIALTLASDALLQHGPDAIREGEVKRRMLQSLCGILQADLQDHCEWRLLEAASLFWRFDQELLEEVSGQRLSDEAFRKLCGLSFVDLSEEGGWRVADAAREWIRSDWRSRMPDAYDAYRRRALPVLQARMAAAPMVLQGRLIAELLYVHDPELLRGYDSLGRYERVLKTKIRRASGADLTFTARLDREEDAAMTPRLLEDTEQMSGLRAIWEAESSYCSVLEIDDQPAAYYSWVPITPATRRLFEINPALRAYWTASPPQDQDVLFWVERTLPHLDPSAFGLLLRGLFQELAGQSILTFVSLPYYAELYASLGFRRLPSADARCADGTPMHAYRLDLREKNLFEPLAIQPPNAPPDSISPREAASLLKKALMNAHALESDPKLRQSLDQWEAIKRRRNLLDGSMASAVREAVTECLAKMSEGAEEERLQAQAIRLSYMHRIGTHEVVASRLCLSLSTYYRYLKKGFERVAHELIRA
;
A
#
# COMPACT_ATOMS: atom_id res chain seq x y z
N MET A 1 -5.29 -49.56 -13.43
CA MET A 1 -4.99 -49.20 -12.03
C MET A 1 -4.94 -47.69 -11.94
N VAL A 2 -5.88 -47.06 -11.25
CA VAL A 2 -5.79 -45.63 -10.95
C VAL A 2 -4.69 -45.50 -9.90
N GLY A 3 -3.55 -44.91 -10.27
CA GLY A 3 -2.42 -44.73 -9.35
C GLY A 3 -2.87 -44.00 -8.09
N MET A 4 -2.50 -44.52 -6.92
CA MET A 4 -2.83 -43.94 -5.63
C MET A 4 -2.22 -42.54 -5.53
N VAL A 5 -3.05 -41.50 -5.57
CA VAL A 5 -2.60 -40.10 -5.42
C VAL A 5 -2.18 -39.88 -3.97
N ARG A 6 -0.92 -39.51 -3.74
CA ARG A 6 -0.42 -39.22 -2.39
C ARG A 6 -0.83 -37.81 -1.96
N ILE A 7 -0.92 -37.57 -0.65
CA ILE A 7 -1.18 -36.21 -0.11
C ILE A 7 -0.13 -35.22 -0.62
N GLN A 8 1.13 -35.64 -0.72
CA GLN A 8 2.21 -34.82 -1.28
C GLN A 8 1.94 -34.38 -2.73
N ASP A 9 1.33 -35.24 -3.55
CA ASP A 9 0.98 -34.90 -4.94
C ASP A 9 -0.14 -33.86 -4.98
N LEU A 10 -1.10 -33.94 -4.06
CA LEU A 10 -2.16 -32.95 -3.91
C LEU A 10 -1.63 -31.59 -3.41
N LEU A 11 -0.74 -31.60 -2.42
CA LEU A 11 -0.10 -30.38 -1.91
C LEU A 11 0.72 -29.70 -3.00
N LYS A 12 1.52 -30.47 -3.76
CA LYS A 12 2.25 -29.96 -4.92
C LYS A 12 1.29 -29.31 -5.90
N ARG A 13 0.29 -30.04 -6.42
CA ARG A 13 -0.73 -29.52 -7.35
C ARG A 13 -1.36 -28.20 -6.89
N LYS A 14 -1.71 -28.10 -5.60
CA LYS A 14 -2.29 -26.88 -5.03
C LYS A 14 -1.29 -25.72 -4.97
N GLU A 15 -0.03 -25.98 -4.64
CA GLU A 15 1.03 -24.98 -4.75
C GLU A 15 1.22 -24.53 -6.20
N GLU A 16 1.09 -25.44 -7.18
CA GLU A 16 1.22 -25.11 -8.61
C GLU A 16 0.12 -24.20 -9.11
N GLU A 17 -1.14 -24.54 -8.81
CA GLU A 17 -2.32 -23.76 -9.20
C GLU A 17 -2.27 -22.32 -8.69
N LEU A 18 -1.60 -22.11 -7.55
CA LEU A 18 -1.53 -20.83 -6.85
C LEU A 18 -0.20 -20.09 -7.07
N PHE A 19 0.76 -20.69 -7.77
CA PHE A 19 2.01 -20.01 -8.11
C PHE A 19 1.78 -18.98 -9.24
N VAL A 20 2.04 -17.71 -8.95
CA VAL A 20 1.77 -16.59 -9.87
C VAL A 20 2.95 -15.63 -9.98
N GLY A 21 3.03 -14.93 -11.12
CA GLY A 21 4.07 -13.94 -11.37
C GLY A 21 5.44 -14.57 -11.58
N ARG A 22 6.51 -13.85 -11.20
CA ARG A 22 7.91 -14.31 -11.23
C ARG A 22 8.50 -14.66 -12.60
N GLY A 23 7.84 -14.29 -13.70
CA GLY A 23 8.31 -14.62 -15.05
C GLY A 23 9.69 -14.06 -15.38
N ARG A 24 9.97 -12.82 -14.95
CA ARG A 24 11.27 -12.17 -15.14
C ARG A 24 12.37 -12.86 -14.33
N GLU A 25 12.11 -13.13 -13.07
CA GLU A 25 13.07 -13.76 -12.15
C GLU A 25 13.35 -15.20 -12.56
N LEU A 26 12.33 -15.97 -12.97
CA LEU A 26 12.49 -17.30 -13.53
C LEU A 26 13.31 -17.28 -14.82
N ALA A 27 13.07 -16.33 -15.73
CA ALA A 27 13.85 -16.20 -16.95
C ALA A 27 15.34 -15.93 -16.63
N LEU A 28 15.61 -14.96 -15.75
CA LEU A 28 16.98 -14.65 -15.31
C LEU A 28 17.67 -15.84 -14.64
N LEU A 29 16.97 -16.57 -13.77
CA LEU A 29 17.51 -17.76 -13.13
C LEU A 29 17.80 -18.86 -14.14
N ARG A 30 16.89 -19.08 -15.11
CA ARG A 30 17.13 -20.03 -16.19
C ARG A 30 18.34 -19.63 -17.00
N ASP A 31 18.48 -18.37 -17.39
CA ASP A 31 19.61 -17.88 -18.19
C ASP A 31 20.95 -18.05 -17.44
N GLU A 32 21.02 -17.67 -16.17
CA GLU A 32 22.25 -17.81 -15.36
C GLU A 32 22.61 -19.29 -15.11
N LEU A 33 21.62 -20.15 -14.87
CA LEU A 33 21.84 -21.60 -14.72
C LEU A 33 22.07 -22.29 -16.08
N ALA A 34 21.61 -21.68 -17.17
CA ALA A 34 21.79 -22.12 -18.55
C ALA A 34 23.15 -21.68 -19.15
N ALA A 35 23.79 -20.67 -18.56
CA ALA A 35 24.99 -20.02 -19.09
C ALA A 35 26.12 -20.99 -19.44
N ASP A 36 27.08 -20.55 -20.26
CA ASP A 36 28.27 -21.31 -20.59
C ASP A 36 29.14 -21.58 -19.35
N ASN A 37 29.99 -22.60 -19.45
CA ASN A 37 30.82 -23.05 -18.34
C ASN A 37 31.83 -21.97 -17.89
N GLU A 38 32.33 -21.15 -18.81
CA GLU A 38 33.24 -20.02 -18.53
C GLU A 38 32.56 -18.89 -17.73
N CYS A 39 31.22 -18.85 -17.76
CA CYS A 39 30.40 -17.88 -17.04
C CYS A 39 29.81 -18.47 -15.74
N TRP A 40 30.47 -19.49 -15.14
CA TRP A 40 29.97 -20.09 -13.91
C TRP A 40 29.82 -19.05 -12.79
N ARG A 41 28.65 -19.04 -12.14
CA ARG A 41 28.38 -18.22 -10.97
C ARG A 41 27.55 -19.00 -9.95
N LEU A 42 27.85 -18.78 -8.67
CA LEU A 42 26.94 -19.06 -7.58
C LEU A 42 25.80 -18.05 -7.63
N VAL A 43 24.60 -18.52 -7.97
CA VAL A 43 23.41 -17.68 -8.04
C VAL A 43 22.78 -17.63 -6.65
N HIS A 44 22.56 -16.43 -6.11
CA HIS A 44 21.99 -16.24 -4.79
C HIS A 44 20.73 -15.38 -4.87
N VAL A 45 19.59 -15.96 -4.53
CA VAL A 45 18.29 -15.29 -4.52
C VAL A 45 18.00 -14.77 -3.11
N HIS A 46 17.96 -13.46 -2.93
CA HIS A 46 17.76 -12.86 -1.61
C HIS A 46 16.52 -11.97 -1.51
N GLY A 47 16.04 -11.76 -0.29
CA GLY A 47 14.92 -10.88 0.01
C GLY A 47 14.25 -11.22 1.35
N PRO A 48 13.33 -10.38 1.84
CA PRO A 48 12.73 -10.54 3.16
C PRO A 48 11.95 -11.84 3.34
N SER A 49 11.63 -12.18 4.59
CA SER A 49 10.77 -13.33 4.88
C SER A 49 9.40 -13.20 4.22
N GLY A 50 8.84 -14.32 3.75
CA GLY A 50 7.52 -14.33 3.10
C GLY A 50 7.45 -13.74 1.69
N ILE A 51 8.58 -13.32 1.08
CA ILE A 51 8.64 -12.80 -0.31
C ILE A 51 8.46 -13.88 -1.40
N GLY A 52 8.53 -15.16 -1.02
CA GLY A 52 8.31 -16.30 -1.92
C GLY A 52 9.55 -16.96 -2.51
N LYS A 53 10.72 -16.88 -1.85
CA LYS A 53 11.99 -17.51 -2.28
C LYS A 53 11.87 -19.02 -2.50
N THR A 54 11.38 -19.74 -1.49
CA THR A 54 11.12 -21.19 -1.55
C THR A 54 10.16 -21.54 -2.70
N SER A 55 9.08 -20.79 -2.85
CA SER A 55 8.11 -20.99 -3.93
C SER A 55 8.75 -20.78 -5.31
N LEU A 56 9.64 -19.79 -5.45
CA LEU A 56 10.38 -19.54 -6.68
C LEU A 56 11.31 -20.71 -7.03
N LEU A 57 12.10 -21.21 -6.07
CA LEU A 57 12.98 -22.36 -6.30
C LEU A 57 12.19 -23.62 -6.68
N ARG A 58 11.07 -23.88 -5.99
CA ARG A 58 10.18 -25.01 -6.32
C ARG A 58 9.56 -24.88 -7.70
N GLY A 59 9.16 -23.66 -8.10
CA GLY A 59 8.67 -23.39 -9.45
C GLY A 59 9.76 -23.60 -10.50
N LEU A 60 10.96 -23.10 -10.25
CA LEU A 60 12.11 -23.27 -11.13
C LEU A 60 12.51 -24.74 -11.29
N ALA A 61 12.67 -25.48 -10.19
CA ALA A 61 13.05 -26.89 -10.20
C ALA A 61 12.06 -27.78 -10.96
N ARG A 62 10.79 -27.36 -11.06
CA ARG A 62 9.76 -28.07 -11.81
C ARG A 62 9.83 -27.80 -13.31
N ASP A 63 10.05 -26.55 -13.68
CA ASP A 63 10.08 -26.14 -15.08
C ASP A 63 11.39 -26.55 -15.78
N LEU A 64 12.42 -26.88 -15.00
CA LEU A 64 13.70 -27.37 -15.51
C LEU A 64 13.59 -28.87 -15.83
N GLU A 65 13.86 -29.22 -17.08
CA GLU A 65 14.09 -30.61 -17.52
C GLU A 65 15.49 -31.14 -17.11
N ILE A 66 16.18 -30.42 -16.22
CA ILE A 66 17.56 -30.70 -15.79
C ILE A 66 17.52 -31.38 -14.41
N ALA A 67 18.41 -32.34 -14.20
CA ALA A 67 18.55 -32.97 -12.89
C ALA A 67 18.88 -31.94 -11.80
N ALA A 68 18.00 -31.82 -10.80
CA ALA A 68 18.12 -30.83 -9.75
C ALA A 68 17.88 -31.46 -8.37
N VAL A 69 18.77 -31.19 -7.42
CA VAL A 69 18.64 -31.59 -6.01
C VAL A 69 18.33 -30.36 -5.17
N THR A 70 17.38 -30.46 -4.23
CA THR A 70 17.04 -29.36 -3.31
C THR A 70 17.31 -29.77 -1.87
N LEU A 71 18.07 -28.94 -1.15
CA LEU A 71 18.37 -29.06 0.27
C LEU A 71 17.82 -27.85 1.01
N ASN A 72 17.45 -28.05 2.28
CA ASN A 72 17.07 -26.98 3.19
C ASN A 72 18.25 -26.69 4.13
N GLY A 73 18.64 -25.42 4.24
CA GLY A 73 19.72 -24.96 5.09
C GLY A 73 19.49 -25.27 6.57
N GLU A 74 18.24 -25.32 7.02
CA GLU A 74 17.91 -25.70 8.41
C GLU A 74 18.35 -27.13 8.74
N ASP A 75 18.36 -28.02 7.74
CA ASP A 75 18.76 -29.43 7.84
C ASP A 75 20.28 -29.62 7.61
N CYS A 76 21.02 -28.53 7.32
CA CYS A 76 22.42 -28.57 6.87
C CYS A 76 23.34 -27.72 7.77
N ARG A 77 23.22 -27.83 9.11
CA ARG A 77 23.96 -26.96 10.06
C ARG A 77 25.40 -27.41 10.33
N SER A 78 25.78 -28.59 9.87
CA SER A 78 27.16 -29.11 9.86
C SER A 78 27.49 -29.73 8.50
N ALA A 79 28.78 -29.88 8.20
CA ALA A 79 29.23 -30.52 6.96
C ALA A 79 28.68 -31.94 6.82
N ASP A 80 28.71 -32.73 7.90
CA ASP A 80 28.16 -34.09 7.91
C ASP A 80 26.66 -34.12 7.63
N GLN A 81 25.90 -33.19 8.22
CA GLN A 81 24.46 -33.07 7.96
C GLN A 81 24.18 -32.71 6.51
N PHE A 82 24.94 -31.75 5.97
CA PHE A 82 24.84 -31.37 4.56
C PHE A 82 25.09 -32.56 3.63
N LEU A 83 26.19 -33.30 3.84
CA LEU A 83 26.55 -34.47 3.03
C LEU A 83 25.51 -35.58 3.15
N ALA A 84 25.00 -35.85 4.35
CA ALA A 84 23.96 -36.84 4.60
C ALA A 84 22.64 -36.49 3.89
N GLN A 85 22.22 -35.22 3.95
CA GLN A 85 21.02 -34.74 3.25
C GLN A 85 21.18 -34.79 1.74
N LEU A 86 22.33 -34.38 1.21
CA LEU A 86 22.65 -34.48 -0.21
C LEU A 86 22.60 -35.93 -0.69
N ARG A 87 23.23 -36.86 0.05
CA ARG A 87 23.18 -38.31 -0.22
C ARG A 87 21.75 -38.82 -0.24
N ALA A 88 20.95 -38.48 0.77
CA ALA A 88 19.56 -38.92 0.87
C ALA A 88 18.73 -38.46 -0.33
N ARG A 89 18.86 -37.19 -0.75
CA ARG A 89 18.14 -36.65 -1.90
C ARG A 89 18.57 -37.26 -3.23
N LEU A 90 19.86 -37.53 -3.41
CA LEU A 90 20.35 -38.24 -4.60
C LEU A 90 19.76 -39.66 -4.66
N ILE A 91 19.74 -40.40 -3.54
CA ILE A 91 19.13 -41.74 -3.48
C ILE A 91 17.64 -41.70 -3.81
N GLU A 92 16.89 -40.73 -3.27
CA GLU A 92 15.46 -40.54 -3.60
C GLU A 92 15.21 -40.32 -5.09
N GLN A 93 16.18 -39.73 -5.81
CA GLN A 93 16.13 -39.51 -7.26
C GLN A 93 16.60 -40.71 -8.08
N GLY A 94 16.93 -41.84 -7.43
CA GLY A 94 17.38 -43.05 -8.08
C GLY A 94 18.86 -43.05 -8.47
N CYS A 95 19.67 -42.15 -7.89
CA CYS A 95 21.11 -42.13 -8.10
C CYS A 95 21.79 -43.23 -7.27
N PRO A 96 22.45 -44.23 -7.89
CA PRO A 96 23.21 -45.23 -7.16
C PRO A 96 24.49 -44.59 -6.61
N LEU A 97 24.66 -44.58 -5.29
CA LEU A 97 25.83 -44.03 -4.62
C LEU A 97 26.69 -45.14 -4.01
N PRO A 98 28.03 -45.05 -4.08
CA PRO A 98 28.93 -45.99 -3.42
C PRO A 98 28.75 -46.00 -1.89
N ALA A 99 29.11 -47.12 -1.26
CA ALA A 99 29.06 -47.29 0.20
C ALA A 99 30.10 -46.41 0.91
N ASP A 100 29.83 -46.05 2.17
CA ASP A 100 30.59 -45.05 2.93
C ASP A 100 32.05 -45.43 3.21
N GLU A 101 32.95 -44.47 2.94
CA GLU A 101 34.21 -44.30 3.68
C GLU A 101 34.18 -42.92 4.35
N ALA A 102 34.20 -42.88 5.68
CA ALA A 102 33.90 -41.67 6.47
C ALA A 102 34.91 -40.53 6.26
N ASP A 103 36.16 -40.86 5.93
CA ASP A 103 37.25 -39.88 5.83
C ASP A 103 37.28 -39.12 4.48
N GLU A 104 36.65 -39.65 3.42
CA GLU A 104 36.64 -39.05 2.06
C GLU A 104 35.23 -38.75 1.52
N ALA A 105 34.18 -38.87 2.35
CA ALA A 105 32.78 -38.76 1.95
C ALA A 105 32.45 -37.46 1.16
N ALA A 106 33.07 -36.34 1.51
CA ALA A 106 32.87 -35.07 0.83
C ALA A 106 33.42 -35.06 -0.60
N ALA A 107 34.62 -35.62 -0.79
CA ALA A 107 35.30 -35.72 -2.07
C ALA A 107 34.58 -36.70 -3.01
N MET A 108 34.25 -37.88 -2.48
CA MET A 108 33.50 -38.90 -3.22
C MET A 108 32.15 -38.38 -3.73
N LEU A 109 31.43 -37.62 -2.91
CA LEU A 109 30.17 -37.01 -3.34
C LEU A 109 30.40 -35.93 -4.40
N ALA A 110 31.43 -35.09 -4.26
CA ALA A 110 31.75 -34.09 -5.29
C ALA A 110 32.10 -34.75 -6.64
N ASP A 111 32.92 -35.80 -6.64
CA ASP A 111 33.29 -36.55 -7.85
C ASP A 111 32.07 -37.20 -8.50
N TYR A 112 31.20 -37.82 -7.70
CA TYR A 112 29.94 -38.37 -8.19
C TYR A 112 29.08 -37.29 -8.88
N LEU A 113 28.94 -36.12 -8.27
CA LEU A 113 28.17 -35.02 -8.85
C LEU A 113 28.81 -34.52 -10.15
N ASN A 114 30.14 -34.50 -10.23
CA ASN A 114 30.89 -34.11 -11.42
C ASN A 114 30.65 -35.07 -12.58
N GLU A 115 30.70 -36.38 -12.32
CA GLU A 115 30.40 -37.44 -13.28
C GLU A 115 28.94 -37.36 -13.73
N ALA A 116 28.00 -37.28 -12.79
CA ALA A 116 26.57 -37.20 -13.08
C ALA A 116 26.21 -35.96 -13.91
N ALA A 117 26.84 -34.81 -13.63
CA ALA A 117 26.69 -33.59 -14.42
C ALA A 117 27.35 -33.70 -15.80
N GLY A 118 28.41 -34.50 -15.95
CA GLY A 118 29.00 -34.84 -17.25
C GLY A 118 28.05 -35.65 -18.12
N GLU A 119 27.48 -36.73 -17.58
CA GLU A 119 26.52 -37.61 -18.28
C GLU A 119 25.24 -36.86 -18.70
N ARG A 120 24.70 -36.05 -17.78
CA ARG A 120 23.43 -35.33 -17.97
C ARG A 120 23.62 -33.95 -18.59
N GLN A 121 24.82 -33.64 -19.07
CA GLN A 121 25.29 -32.32 -19.51
C GLN A 121 25.33 -31.23 -18.42
N ARG A 122 24.44 -31.27 -17.43
CA ARG A 122 24.35 -30.33 -16.32
C ARG A 122 23.60 -30.93 -15.13
N MET A 123 23.95 -30.48 -13.93
CA MET A 123 23.20 -30.75 -12.70
C MET A 123 23.05 -29.47 -11.88
N ILE A 124 21.95 -29.32 -11.14
CA ILE A 124 21.67 -28.13 -10.33
C ILE A 124 21.50 -28.51 -8.87
N ILE A 125 22.12 -27.76 -7.97
CA ILE A 125 21.93 -27.86 -6.52
C ILE A 125 21.22 -26.59 -6.04
N PHE A 126 20.05 -26.77 -5.46
CA PHE A 126 19.29 -25.73 -4.77
C PHE A 126 19.51 -25.84 -3.27
N LEU A 127 19.98 -24.76 -2.64
CA LEU A 127 20.07 -24.63 -1.19
C LEU A 127 19.08 -23.56 -0.72
N ASP A 128 17.92 -24.00 -0.25
CA ASP A 128 16.91 -23.10 0.30
C ASP A 128 17.25 -22.69 1.73
N ASP A 129 16.94 -21.46 2.13
CA ASP A 129 17.25 -20.89 3.46
C ASP A 129 18.73 -21.03 3.85
N PHE A 130 19.62 -20.63 2.95
CA PHE A 130 21.07 -20.71 3.09
C PHE A 130 21.61 -19.97 4.32
N ASP A 131 20.91 -18.97 4.83
CA ASP A 131 21.28 -18.28 6.07
C ASP A 131 21.27 -19.22 7.28
N ALA A 132 20.39 -20.22 7.29
CA ALA A 132 20.27 -21.18 8.39
C ALA A 132 21.51 -22.09 8.50
N CYS A 133 22.27 -22.26 7.42
CA CYS A 133 23.52 -23.03 7.40
C CYS A 133 24.78 -22.16 7.42
N ARG A 134 24.70 -20.93 7.96
CA ARG A 134 25.86 -20.01 8.06
C ARG A 134 27.10 -20.62 8.71
N SER A 135 26.92 -21.56 9.65
CA SER A 135 28.01 -22.30 10.31
C SER A 135 28.93 -23.05 9.34
N ILE A 136 28.45 -23.44 8.16
CA ILE A 136 29.22 -24.20 7.17
C ILE A 136 29.61 -23.39 5.94
N TRP A 137 29.28 -22.10 5.88
CA TRP A 137 29.57 -21.27 4.71
C TRP A 137 31.04 -21.26 4.33
N ALA A 138 31.95 -21.13 5.31
CA ALA A 138 33.39 -21.16 5.06
C ALA A 138 33.84 -22.52 4.48
N TRP A 139 33.32 -23.63 5.01
CA TRP A 139 33.63 -24.96 4.49
C TRP A 139 33.10 -25.17 3.07
N LEU A 140 31.85 -24.77 2.79
CA LEU A 140 31.28 -24.82 1.45
C LEU A 140 32.09 -23.97 0.45
N ARG A 141 32.38 -22.72 0.81
CA ARG A 141 33.08 -21.74 -0.02
C ARG A 141 34.53 -22.13 -0.31
N ASP A 142 35.27 -22.55 0.72
CA ASP A 142 36.72 -22.70 0.64
C ASP A 142 37.15 -24.13 0.33
N HIS A 143 36.30 -25.14 0.58
CA HIS A 143 36.66 -26.55 0.45
C HIS A 143 35.76 -27.31 -0.53
N TRP A 144 34.43 -27.29 -0.34
CA TRP A 144 33.55 -28.21 -1.06
C TRP A 144 33.10 -27.72 -2.45
N LEU A 145 32.60 -26.48 -2.56
CA LEU A 145 32.21 -25.90 -3.85
C LEU A 145 33.36 -25.85 -4.88
N PRO A 146 34.62 -25.54 -4.50
CA PRO A 146 35.76 -25.60 -5.42
C PRO A 146 36.04 -26.98 -6.03
N MET A 147 35.57 -28.07 -5.42
CA MET A 147 35.72 -29.42 -5.97
C MET A 147 34.70 -29.74 -7.07
N LEU A 148 33.67 -28.91 -7.21
CA LEU A 148 32.62 -29.14 -8.18
C LEU A 148 33.04 -28.67 -9.58
N SER A 149 32.64 -29.45 -10.57
CA SER A 149 32.71 -29.11 -11.98
C SER A 149 31.82 -27.90 -12.26
N VAL A 150 32.23 -27.07 -13.22
CA VAL A 150 31.41 -25.97 -13.74
C VAL A 150 30.08 -26.42 -14.35
N ARG A 151 29.90 -27.73 -14.61
CA ARG A 151 28.61 -28.32 -15.02
C ARG A 151 27.64 -28.52 -13.85
N VAL A 152 28.13 -28.47 -12.61
CA VAL A 152 27.30 -28.41 -11.40
C VAL A 152 27.00 -26.95 -11.10
N ARG A 153 25.75 -26.55 -11.29
CA ARG A 153 25.27 -25.19 -10.98
C ARG A 153 24.72 -25.17 -9.57
N VAL A 154 24.97 -24.07 -8.86
CA VAL A 154 24.50 -23.91 -7.47
C VAL A 154 23.66 -22.65 -7.38
N CYS A 155 22.45 -22.80 -6.85
CA CYS A 155 21.54 -21.71 -6.57
C CYS A 155 21.13 -21.75 -5.10
N THR A 156 21.35 -20.66 -4.40
CA THR A 156 21.04 -20.51 -2.97
C THR A 156 19.91 -19.50 -2.78
N THR A 157 19.16 -19.60 -1.69
CA THR A 157 18.27 -18.50 -1.25
C THR A 157 18.65 -18.01 0.13
N GLY A 158 18.44 -16.72 0.40
CA GLY A 158 18.69 -16.13 1.71
C GLY A 158 17.88 -14.86 1.91
N ARG A 159 18.08 -14.22 3.05
CA ARG A 159 17.49 -12.93 3.43
C ARG A 159 18.38 -11.80 2.96
N TYR A 160 19.69 -11.97 3.12
CA TYR A 160 20.71 -10.97 2.85
C TYR A 160 21.54 -11.35 1.62
N PRO A 161 22.05 -10.37 0.86
CA PRO A 161 22.95 -10.68 -0.23
C PRO A 161 24.27 -11.27 0.28
N LEU A 162 24.88 -12.17 -0.50
CA LEU A 162 26.22 -12.69 -0.24
C LEU A 162 27.26 -11.64 -0.66
N GLU A 163 27.58 -10.70 0.24
CA GLU A 163 28.56 -9.64 -0.02
C GLU A 163 29.83 -9.77 0.83
N GLU A 164 29.80 -9.42 2.12
CA GLU A 164 31.05 -9.23 2.87
C GLU A 164 31.91 -10.49 2.98
N GLU A 165 31.32 -11.60 3.38
CA GLU A 165 32.08 -12.84 3.62
C GLU A 165 32.46 -13.54 2.32
N TRP A 166 31.62 -13.45 1.30
CA TRP A 166 31.82 -14.16 0.03
C TRP A 166 32.68 -13.36 -0.95
N ARG A 167 32.45 -12.05 -1.12
CA ARG A 167 33.25 -11.21 -2.05
C ARG A 167 34.65 -10.92 -1.53
N ARG A 168 34.86 -10.88 -0.20
CA ARG A 168 36.21 -10.70 0.36
C ARG A 168 37.06 -11.97 0.29
N SER A 169 36.46 -13.12 0.00
CA SER A 169 37.20 -14.37 -0.14
C SER A 169 37.97 -14.37 -1.48
N PRO A 170 39.28 -14.68 -1.50
CA PRO A 170 40.06 -14.75 -2.73
C PRO A 170 39.43 -15.68 -3.77
N GLY A 171 39.35 -15.23 -5.01
CA GLY A 171 38.86 -16.04 -6.14
C GLY A 171 37.34 -16.07 -6.33
N TRP A 172 36.54 -15.52 -5.40
CA TRP A 172 35.07 -15.46 -5.50
C TRP A 172 34.54 -14.16 -6.12
N ASP A 173 35.42 -13.19 -6.37
CA ASP A 173 35.05 -11.95 -7.06
C ASP A 173 34.51 -12.24 -8.46
N GLY A 174 33.38 -11.64 -8.82
CA GLY A 174 32.69 -11.91 -10.09
C GLY A 174 32.00 -13.28 -10.21
N LEU A 175 32.22 -14.23 -9.28
CA LEU A 175 31.60 -15.57 -9.29
C LEU A 175 30.31 -15.65 -8.46
N VAL A 176 29.88 -14.57 -7.80
CA VAL A 176 28.64 -14.53 -7.02
C VAL A 176 27.64 -13.59 -7.70
N ARG A 177 26.47 -14.12 -8.07
CA ARG A 177 25.37 -13.34 -8.64
C ARG A 177 24.22 -13.22 -7.65
N ASN A 178 24.13 -12.05 -7.00
CA ASN A 178 22.99 -11.73 -6.13
C ASN A 178 21.77 -11.29 -6.99
N LEU A 179 20.63 -11.93 -6.76
CA LEU A 179 19.34 -11.64 -7.38
C LEU A 179 18.34 -11.30 -6.27
N ARG A 180 17.99 -10.03 -6.17
CA ARG A 180 16.99 -9.55 -5.22
C ARG A 180 15.58 -9.88 -5.70
N LEU A 181 14.75 -10.46 -4.83
CA LEU A 181 13.32 -10.61 -5.08
C LEU A 181 12.55 -9.39 -4.63
N GLU A 182 11.75 -8.87 -5.55
CA GLU A 182 10.83 -7.78 -5.29
C GLU A 182 9.43 -8.31 -4.92
N PRO A 183 8.55 -7.49 -4.33
CA PRO A 183 7.14 -7.86 -4.15
C PRO A 183 6.45 -8.17 -5.48
N LEU A 184 5.41 -9.01 -5.45
CA LEU A 184 4.61 -9.34 -6.64
C LEU A 184 3.94 -8.09 -7.22
N HIS A 185 4.01 -7.97 -8.55
CA HIS A 185 3.27 -6.95 -9.28
C HIS A 185 1.76 -7.11 -9.14
N ARG A 186 1.03 -6.01 -9.33
CA ARG A 186 -0.43 -5.94 -9.23
C ARG A 186 -1.14 -7.03 -10.04
N HIS A 187 -0.70 -7.25 -11.29
CA HIS A 187 -1.29 -8.28 -12.14
C HIS A 187 -1.14 -9.70 -11.57
N ALA A 188 -0.01 -10.02 -10.94
CA ALA A 188 0.18 -11.32 -10.28
C ALA A 188 -0.72 -11.46 -9.05
N VAL A 189 -0.85 -10.40 -8.25
CA VAL A 189 -1.77 -10.35 -7.09
C VAL A 189 -3.21 -10.58 -7.54
N ASP A 190 -3.66 -9.91 -8.60
CA ASP A 190 -5.02 -10.07 -9.13
C ASP A 190 -5.25 -11.48 -9.67
N ARG A 191 -4.26 -12.07 -10.36
CA ARG A 191 -4.31 -13.45 -10.83
C ARG A 191 -4.42 -14.45 -9.68
N TYR A 192 -3.66 -14.25 -8.61
CA TYR A 192 -3.74 -15.08 -7.41
C TYR A 192 -5.12 -15.01 -6.78
N ALA A 193 -5.62 -13.79 -6.51
CA ALA A 193 -6.93 -13.60 -5.90
C ALA A 193 -8.04 -14.22 -6.76
N PHE A 194 -7.94 -14.08 -8.09
CA PHE A 194 -8.86 -14.71 -9.03
C PHE A 194 -8.80 -16.24 -8.99
N ALA A 195 -7.60 -16.83 -8.94
CA ALA A 195 -7.39 -18.27 -8.80
C ALA A 195 -7.92 -18.82 -7.45
N ARG A 196 -7.90 -17.99 -6.40
CA ARG A 196 -8.54 -18.27 -5.10
C ARG A 196 -10.07 -18.17 -5.13
N GLY A 197 -10.67 -17.76 -6.25
CA GLY A 197 -12.12 -17.62 -6.41
C GLY A 197 -12.67 -16.23 -6.10
N ILE A 198 -11.81 -15.23 -5.83
CA ILE A 198 -12.22 -13.87 -5.47
C ILE A 198 -12.43 -13.07 -6.76
N ARG A 199 -13.70 -12.87 -7.13
CA ARG A 199 -14.08 -12.26 -8.42
C ARG A 199 -14.32 -10.75 -8.31
N GLU A 200 -14.82 -10.27 -7.17
CA GLU A 200 -15.17 -8.86 -7.01
C GLU A 200 -13.91 -7.98 -7.08
N ARG A 201 -13.94 -6.94 -7.93
CA ARG A 201 -12.81 -6.01 -8.10
C ARG A 201 -12.44 -5.30 -6.80
N VAL A 202 -13.44 -4.81 -6.08
CA VAL A 202 -13.25 -4.12 -4.79
C VAL A 202 -12.54 -5.00 -3.76
N SER A 203 -12.86 -6.30 -3.72
CA SER A 203 -12.19 -7.27 -2.84
C SER A 203 -10.73 -7.48 -3.25
N ARG A 204 -10.46 -7.59 -4.56
CA ARG A 204 -9.10 -7.72 -5.09
C ARG A 204 -8.25 -6.47 -4.85
N ASP A 205 -8.84 -5.28 -5.01
CA ASP A 205 -8.21 -3.99 -4.69
C ASP A 205 -7.82 -3.92 -3.22
N ALA A 206 -8.73 -4.29 -2.31
CA ALA A 206 -8.46 -4.31 -0.87
C ALA A 206 -7.37 -5.31 -0.48
N ILE A 207 -7.34 -6.50 -1.10
CA ILE A 207 -6.27 -7.48 -0.92
C ILE A 207 -4.94 -6.92 -1.42
N ALA A 208 -4.90 -6.32 -2.61
CA ALA A 208 -3.67 -5.74 -3.16
C ALA A 208 -3.11 -4.62 -2.27
N GLN A 209 -3.99 -3.79 -1.71
CA GLN A 209 -3.65 -2.72 -0.78
C GLN A 209 -3.10 -3.25 0.55
N PHE A 210 -3.71 -4.30 1.11
CA PHE A 210 -3.25 -4.89 2.37
C PHE A 210 -1.96 -5.70 2.19
N ALA A 211 -1.94 -6.60 1.20
CA ALA A 211 -0.87 -7.57 1.00
C ALA A 211 0.41 -6.92 0.52
N LYS A 212 0.29 -5.76 -0.15
CA LYS A 212 1.41 -5.06 -0.72
C LYS A 212 2.31 -6.00 -1.55
N GLY A 213 1.71 -6.90 -2.34
CA GLY A 213 2.49 -7.79 -3.22
C GLY A 213 3.36 -8.81 -2.48
N MET A 214 3.34 -8.82 -1.14
CA MET A 214 4.02 -9.82 -0.33
C MET A 214 3.19 -11.10 -0.35
N PRO A 215 3.71 -12.23 -0.89
CA PRO A 215 2.95 -13.47 -0.99
C PRO A 215 2.34 -13.94 0.33
N ILE A 216 3.06 -13.81 1.45
CA ILE A 216 2.54 -14.23 2.76
C ILE A 216 1.30 -13.44 3.19
N ALA A 217 1.31 -12.12 2.99
CA ALA A 217 0.18 -11.27 3.33
C ALA A 217 -0.97 -11.43 2.32
N LEU A 218 -0.65 -11.75 1.07
CA LEU A 218 -1.62 -12.07 0.04
C LEU A 218 -2.43 -13.32 0.39
N THR A 219 -1.76 -14.37 0.85
CA THR A 219 -2.42 -15.58 1.34
C THR A 219 -3.30 -15.28 2.55
N LEU A 220 -2.76 -14.61 3.57
CA LEU A 220 -3.52 -14.27 4.79
C LEU A 220 -4.76 -13.41 4.50
N ALA A 221 -4.63 -12.38 3.66
CA ALA A 221 -5.74 -11.50 3.32
C ALA A 221 -6.82 -12.23 2.50
N SER A 222 -6.40 -13.09 1.57
CA SER A 222 -7.33 -13.88 0.77
C SER A 222 -8.11 -14.86 1.65
N ASP A 223 -7.43 -15.51 2.60
CA ASP A 223 -8.05 -16.47 3.52
C ASP A 223 -9.03 -15.78 4.46
N ALA A 224 -8.64 -14.66 5.05
CA ALA A 224 -9.52 -13.87 5.91
C ALA A 224 -10.76 -13.37 5.15
N LEU A 225 -10.60 -12.91 3.92
CA LEU A 225 -11.72 -12.46 3.09
C LEU A 225 -12.68 -13.61 2.76
N LEU A 226 -12.16 -14.78 2.39
CA LEU A 226 -12.98 -15.95 2.07
C LEU A 226 -13.73 -16.50 3.30
N GLN A 227 -13.14 -16.41 4.49
CA GLN A 227 -13.74 -16.93 5.73
C GLN A 227 -14.69 -15.95 6.41
N HIS A 228 -14.40 -14.65 6.36
CA HIS A 228 -15.07 -13.63 7.17
C HIS A 228 -15.67 -12.47 6.35
N GLY A 229 -15.54 -12.51 5.03
CA GLY A 229 -16.06 -11.49 4.11
C GLY A 229 -15.15 -10.26 3.94
N PRO A 230 -15.55 -9.30 3.08
CA PRO A 230 -14.70 -8.17 2.67
C PRO A 230 -14.26 -7.24 3.80
N ASP A 231 -15.03 -7.16 4.90
CA ASP A 231 -14.73 -6.24 6.00
C ASP A 231 -13.58 -6.76 6.90
N ALA A 232 -13.26 -8.05 6.82
CA ALA A 232 -12.22 -8.70 7.63
C ALA A 232 -10.81 -8.14 7.42
N ILE A 233 -10.52 -7.64 6.21
CA ILE A 233 -9.23 -7.02 5.85
C ILE A 233 -9.25 -5.49 6.00
N ARG A 234 -10.42 -4.88 6.20
CA ARG A 234 -10.58 -3.42 6.31
C ARG A 234 -10.42 -2.93 7.73
N GLU A 235 -11.09 -3.60 8.68
CA GLU A 235 -11.15 -3.18 10.07
C GLU A 235 -11.43 -4.33 11.04
N GLY A 236 -11.35 -4.05 12.35
CA GLY A 236 -11.73 -4.99 13.40
C GLY A 236 -10.64 -5.99 13.82
N GLU A 237 -11.07 -7.00 14.57
CA GLU A 237 -10.18 -7.96 15.25
C GLU A 237 -9.44 -8.89 14.28
N VAL A 238 -10.07 -9.29 13.18
CA VAL A 238 -9.46 -10.16 12.17
C VAL A 238 -8.26 -9.46 11.52
N LYS A 239 -8.42 -8.20 11.10
CA LYS A 239 -7.32 -7.37 10.60
C LYS A 239 -6.19 -7.22 11.61
N ARG A 240 -6.52 -6.95 12.88
CA ARG A 240 -5.52 -6.81 13.95
C ARG A 240 -4.71 -8.09 14.13
N ARG A 241 -5.36 -9.26 14.16
CA ARG A 241 -4.67 -10.55 14.26
C ARG A 241 -3.75 -10.81 13.05
N MET A 242 -4.19 -10.46 11.84
CA MET A 242 -3.33 -10.57 10.65
C MET A 242 -2.10 -9.67 10.75
N LEU A 243 -2.27 -8.40 11.16
CA LEU A 243 -1.16 -7.46 11.36
C LEU A 243 -0.18 -7.96 12.42
N GLN A 244 -0.67 -8.52 13.52
CA GLN A 244 0.17 -9.13 14.57
C GLN A 244 0.97 -10.30 14.03
N SER A 245 0.36 -11.22 13.25
CA SER A 245 1.08 -12.33 12.62
C SER A 245 2.16 -11.84 11.66
N LEU A 246 1.86 -10.81 10.85
CA LEU A 246 2.81 -10.20 9.92
C LEU A 246 3.97 -9.49 10.64
N CYS A 247 3.68 -8.76 11.72
CA CYS A 247 4.71 -8.13 12.54
C CYS A 247 5.57 -9.18 13.26
N GLY A 248 4.98 -10.30 13.71
CA GLY A 248 5.72 -11.42 14.30
C GLY A 248 6.75 -12.04 13.34
N ILE A 249 6.44 -12.09 12.04
CA ILE A 249 7.38 -12.55 11.02
C ILE A 249 8.57 -11.59 10.89
N LEU A 250 8.34 -10.27 10.97
CA LEU A 250 9.40 -9.26 10.92
C LEU A 250 10.24 -9.23 12.21
N GLN A 251 9.60 -9.45 13.36
CA GLN A 251 10.28 -9.52 14.66
C GLN A 251 11.23 -10.72 14.76
N ALA A 252 10.96 -11.81 14.05
CA ALA A 252 11.85 -12.96 14.00
C ALA A 252 13.25 -12.63 13.42
N ASP A 253 13.38 -11.50 12.72
CA ASP A 253 14.64 -11.03 12.13
C ASP A 253 15.45 -10.17 13.10
N LEU A 254 14.86 -9.81 14.25
CA LEU A 254 15.46 -8.92 15.24
C LEU A 254 16.08 -9.72 16.39
N GLN A 255 17.18 -9.20 16.93
CA GLN A 255 17.89 -9.81 18.06
C GLN A 255 17.28 -9.41 19.40
N ASP A 256 16.71 -8.19 19.49
CA ASP A 256 16.13 -7.68 20.73
C ASP A 256 14.92 -6.74 20.54
N HIS A 257 14.33 -6.36 21.68
CA HIS A 257 13.14 -5.50 21.73
C HIS A 257 13.44 -4.01 21.44
N CYS A 258 14.70 -3.57 21.58
CA CYS A 258 15.09 -2.19 21.31
C CYS A 258 15.10 -1.93 19.81
N GLU A 259 15.58 -2.90 19.01
CA GLU A 259 15.53 -2.85 17.56
C GLU A 259 14.09 -2.68 17.04
N TRP A 260 13.12 -3.37 17.65
CA TRP A 260 11.72 -3.23 17.25
C TRP A 260 11.17 -1.82 17.50
N ARG A 261 11.51 -1.19 18.63
CA ARG A 261 11.08 0.20 18.91
C ARG A 261 11.69 1.20 17.93
N LEU A 262 12.95 0.99 17.54
CA LEU A 262 13.59 1.82 16.51
C LEU A 262 12.92 1.61 15.16
N LEU A 263 12.54 0.38 14.83
CA LEU A 263 11.83 0.07 13.60
C LEU A 263 10.40 0.64 13.60
N GLU A 264 9.69 0.65 14.74
CA GLU A 264 8.41 1.35 14.93
C GLU A 264 8.57 2.84 14.63
N ALA A 265 9.58 3.50 15.23
CA ALA A 265 9.88 4.91 15.00
C ALA A 265 10.24 5.20 13.53
N ALA A 266 11.11 4.37 12.93
CA ALA A 266 11.49 4.46 11.52
C ALA A 266 10.28 4.29 10.59
N SER A 267 9.30 3.48 10.99
CA SER A 267 8.10 3.22 10.19
C SER A 267 7.11 4.39 10.14
N LEU A 268 7.33 5.45 10.93
CA LEU A 268 6.58 6.70 10.81
C LEU A 268 6.96 7.49 9.57
N PHE A 269 8.18 7.30 9.08
CA PHE A 269 8.76 8.14 8.05
C PHE A 269 8.78 7.44 6.70
N TRP A 270 8.69 8.23 5.63
CA TRP A 270 8.93 7.70 4.30
C TRP A 270 10.41 7.40 4.13
N ARG A 271 11.28 8.32 4.58
CA ARG A 271 12.71 8.10 4.77
C ARG A 271 13.19 8.63 6.13
N PHE A 272 14.25 8.03 6.63
CA PHE A 272 14.86 8.42 7.90
C PHE A 272 16.39 8.45 7.82
N ASP A 273 16.98 9.23 8.70
CA ASP A 273 18.41 9.23 9.04
C ASP A 273 18.55 9.06 10.55
N GLN A 274 19.80 8.94 11.02
CA GLN A 274 20.08 8.71 12.44
C GLN A 274 19.60 9.89 13.28
N GLU A 275 19.88 11.11 12.84
CA GLU A 275 19.48 12.34 13.52
C GLU A 275 17.97 12.46 13.69
N LEU A 276 17.19 12.09 12.65
CA LEU A 276 15.73 12.15 12.71
C LEU A 276 15.18 11.17 13.74
N LEU A 277 15.73 9.95 13.78
CA LEU A 277 15.33 8.96 14.78
C LEU A 277 15.72 9.40 16.19
N GLU A 278 16.88 10.02 16.39
CA GLU A 278 17.29 10.56 17.68
C GLU A 278 16.36 11.68 18.16
N GLU A 279 16.09 12.66 17.30
CA GLU A 279 15.22 13.81 17.58
C GLU A 279 13.80 13.36 17.95
N VAL A 280 13.26 12.40 17.20
CA VAL A 280 11.88 11.94 17.36
C VAL A 280 11.76 10.95 18.51
N SER A 281 12.73 10.07 18.73
CA SER A 281 12.72 9.16 19.89
C SER A 281 13.01 9.90 21.20
N GLY A 282 13.76 11.01 21.14
CA GLY A 282 14.26 11.74 22.30
C GLY A 282 15.42 11.04 22.99
N GLN A 283 16.10 10.11 22.29
CA GLN A 283 17.19 9.30 22.82
C GLN A 283 18.37 9.32 21.84
N ARG A 284 19.59 9.33 22.37
CA ARG A 284 20.79 9.13 21.54
C ARG A 284 20.87 7.67 21.09
N LEU A 285 21.19 7.46 19.83
CA LEU A 285 21.36 6.15 19.22
C LEU A 285 22.84 5.90 18.99
N SER A 286 23.32 4.73 19.41
CA SER A 286 24.68 4.32 19.03
C SER A 286 24.72 4.03 17.54
N ASP A 287 25.88 4.30 16.91
CA ASP A 287 26.08 3.98 15.51
C ASP A 287 25.87 2.48 15.23
N GLU A 288 26.19 1.62 16.19
CA GLU A 288 25.95 0.18 16.07
C GLU A 288 24.46 -0.15 15.96
N ALA A 289 23.62 0.45 16.82
CA ALA A 289 22.17 0.23 16.77
C ALA A 289 21.57 0.74 15.46
N PHE A 290 22.02 1.91 14.98
CA PHE A 290 21.58 2.46 13.71
C PHE A 290 22.02 1.58 12.53
N ARG A 291 23.28 1.12 12.50
CA ARG A 291 23.76 0.20 11.45
C ARG A 291 23.03 -1.14 11.45
N LYS A 292 22.71 -1.69 12.63
CA LYS A 292 21.89 -2.92 12.73
C LYS A 292 20.51 -2.73 12.12
N LEU A 293 19.82 -1.62 12.45
CA LEU A 293 18.53 -1.27 11.84
C LEU A 293 18.64 -1.16 10.30
N CYS A 294 19.68 -0.48 9.82
CA CYS A 294 19.93 -0.29 8.39
C CYS A 294 20.30 -1.59 7.66
N GLY A 295 20.80 -2.59 8.39
CA GLY A 295 21.18 -3.90 7.87
C GLY A 295 20.03 -4.90 7.75
N LEU A 296 18.80 -4.55 8.14
CA LEU A 296 17.65 -5.44 8.07
C LEU A 296 17.21 -5.73 6.63
N SER A 297 16.68 -6.93 6.36
CA SER A 297 16.33 -7.40 5.01
C SER A 297 15.19 -6.61 4.33
N PHE A 298 14.49 -5.79 5.09
CA PHE A 298 13.40 -4.92 4.66
C PHE A 298 13.71 -3.43 4.92
N VAL A 299 14.98 -3.07 5.12
CA VAL A 299 15.45 -1.68 5.19
C VAL A 299 16.49 -1.45 4.10
N ASP A 300 16.32 -0.39 3.33
CA ASP A 300 17.24 -0.08 2.22
C ASP A 300 17.62 1.39 2.19
N LEU A 301 18.80 1.65 1.64
CA LEU A 301 19.19 2.99 1.24
C LEU A 301 18.39 3.41 -0.01
N SER A 302 17.83 4.62 0.02
CA SER A 302 17.17 5.24 -1.13
C SER A 302 18.18 5.85 -2.09
N GLU A 303 17.88 5.85 -3.39
CA GLU A 303 18.70 6.50 -4.43
C GLU A 303 18.84 8.01 -4.20
N GLU A 304 17.85 8.61 -3.55
CA GLU A 304 17.85 10.04 -3.21
C GLU A 304 18.53 10.35 -1.86
N GLY A 305 19.12 9.35 -1.21
CA GLY A 305 19.66 9.44 0.15
C GLY A 305 18.64 9.14 1.24
N GLY A 306 19.14 8.78 2.42
CA GLY A 306 18.33 8.33 3.56
C GLY A 306 17.89 6.86 3.47
N TRP A 307 17.48 6.30 4.60
CA TRP A 307 17.05 4.92 4.74
C TRP A 307 15.53 4.80 4.70
N ARG A 308 15.01 3.66 4.25
CA ARG A 308 13.58 3.41 4.14
C ARG A 308 13.24 1.99 4.55
N VAL A 309 12.17 1.85 5.34
CA VAL A 309 11.52 0.56 5.60
C VAL A 309 10.65 0.18 4.40
N ALA A 310 10.75 -1.06 3.92
CA ALA A 310 9.96 -1.58 2.81
C ALA A 310 8.46 -1.37 3.05
N ASP A 311 7.71 -1.00 2.01
CA ASP A 311 6.35 -0.45 2.17
C ASP A 311 5.38 -1.35 2.91
N ALA A 312 5.46 -2.66 2.65
CA ALA A 312 4.64 -3.65 3.31
C ALA A 312 4.94 -3.69 4.82
N ALA A 313 6.21 -3.85 5.17
CA ALA A 313 6.65 -3.86 6.57
C ALA A 313 6.29 -2.55 7.26
N ARG A 314 6.59 -1.41 6.63
CA ARG A 314 6.27 -0.08 7.19
C ARG A 314 4.80 0.06 7.51
N GLU A 315 3.91 -0.27 6.57
CA GLU A 315 2.46 -0.11 6.77
C GLU A 315 1.92 -1.10 7.81
N TRP A 316 2.40 -2.34 7.84
CA TRP A 316 1.98 -3.31 8.85
C TRP A 316 2.39 -2.89 10.26
N ILE A 317 3.65 -2.45 10.42
CA ILE A 317 4.19 -1.96 11.69
C ILE A 317 3.43 -0.72 12.14
N ARG A 318 3.23 0.25 11.24
CA ARG A 318 2.49 1.48 11.53
C ARG A 318 1.05 1.20 11.94
N SER A 319 0.35 0.34 11.20
CA SER A 319 -1.03 -0.05 11.48
C SER A 319 -1.17 -0.86 12.79
N ASP A 320 -0.25 -1.79 13.06
CA ASP A 320 -0.22 -2.52 14.34
C ASP A 320 0.07 -1.57 15.50
N TRP A 321 1.11 -0.74 15.38
CA TRP A 321 1.53 0.18 16.43
C TRP A 321 0.41 1.15 16.81
N ARG A 322 -0.26 1.74 15.82
CA ARG A 322 -1.43 2.60 16.05
C ARG A 322 -2.57 1.86 16.76
N SER A 323 -2.82 0.59 16.41
CA SER A 323 -3.87 -0.19 17.05
C SER A 323 -3.51 -0.66 18.45
N ARG A 324 -2.22 -0.90 18.74
CA ARG A 324 -1.73 -1.52 19.97
C ARG A 324 -1.31 -0.48 21.01
N MET A 325 -0.71 0.64 20.59
CA MET A 325 -0.21 1.72 21.43
C MET A 325 -0.53 3.11 20.82
N PRO A 326 -1.82 3.48 20.69
CA PRO A 326 -2.25 4.70 20.00
C PRO A 326 -1.62 5.98 20.58
N ASP A 327 -1.55 6.10 21.92
CA ASP A 327 -0.98 7.29 22.57
C ASP A 327 0.52 7.46 22.28
N ALA A 328 1.27 6.35 22.25
CA ALA A 328 2.69 6.36 21.92
C ALA A 328 2.91 6.73 20.45
N TYR A 329 2.12 6.14 19.54
CA TYR A 329 2.13 6.47 18.12
C TYR A 329 1.88 7.97 17.90
N ASP A 330 0.84 8.53 18.51
CA ASP A 330 0.49 9.94 18.38
C ASP A 330 1.51 10.87 19.05
N ALA A 331 2.16 10.44 20.13
CA ALA A 331 3.25 11.19 20.75
C ALA A 331 4.48 11.30 19.83
N TYR A 332 4.88 10.20 19.19
CA TYR A 332 5.99 10.23 18.21
C TYR A 332 5.63 11.07 16.99
N ARG A 333 4.41 10.90 16.44
CA ARG A 333 3.93 11.72 15.32
C ARG A 333 3.93 13.21 15.64
N ARG A 334 3.48 13.61 16.83
CA ARG A 334 3.51 15.01 17.28
C ARG A 334 4.91 15.58 17.43
N ARG A 335 5.91 14.76 17.81
CA ARG A 335 7.33 15.17 17.86
C ARG A 335 7.96 15.28 16.46
N ALA A 336 7.55 14.41 15.53
CA ALA A 336 8.07 14.37 14.17
C ALA A 336 7.71 15.60 13.33
N LEU A 337 6.48 16.12 13.47
CA LEU A 337 6.01 17.28 12.71
C LEU A 337 6.91 18.53 12.83
N PRO A 338 7.21 19.07 14.03
CA PRO A 338 8.06 20.25 14.16
C PRO A 338 9.50 20.02 13.68
N VAL A 339 10.02 18.80 13.83
CA VAL A 339 11.37 18.43 13.36
C VAL A 339 11.43 18.52 11.82
N LEU A 340 10.48 17.89 11.13
CA LEU A 340 10.42 17.94 9.67
C LEU A 340 10.11 19.35 9.13
N GLN A 341 9.29 20.13 9.84
CA GLN A 341 9.05 21.54 9.51
C GLN A 341 10.32 22.38 9.63
N ALA A 342 11.10 22.20 10.69
CA ALA A 342 12.38 22.89 10.86
C ALA A 342 13.39 22.53 9.75
N ARG A 343 13.48 21.23 9.39
CA ARG A 343 14.31 20.77 8.27
C ARG A 343 13.85 21.38 6.94
N MET A 344 12.54 21.43 6.68
CA MET A 344 11.98 22.04 5.48
C MET A 344 12.30 23.55 5.40
N ALA A 345 12.18 24.26 6.52
CA ALA A 345 12.46 25.70 6.58
C ALA A 345 13.96 26.03 6.38
N ALA A 346 14.86 25.12 6.73
CA ALA A 346 16.30 25.25 6.53
C ALA A 346 16.80 24.71 5.18
N ALA A 347 16.00 23.88 4.50
CA ALA A 347 16.41 23.23 3.27
C ALA A 347 16.38 24.18 2.05
N PRO A 348 17.32 24.03 1.09
CA PRO A 348 17.22 24.65 -0.22
C PRO A 348 15.91 24.28 -0.94
N MET A 349 15.38 25.18 -1.78
CA MET A 349 14.10 25.01 -2.48
C MET A 349 14.00 23.68 -3.26
N VAL A 350 15.11 23.24 -3.87
CA VAL A 350 15.19 21.95 -4.59
C VAL A 350 14.90 20.73 -3.71
N LEU A 351 15.18 20.82 -2.41
CA LEU A 351 14.94 19.75 -1.44
C LEU A 351 13.61 19.91 -0.67
N GLN A 352 12.96 21.08 -0.73
CA GLN A 352 11.71 21.33 -0.01
C GLN A 352 10.58 20.43 -0.48
N GLY A 353 10.44 20.22 -1.79
CA GLY A 353 9.41 19.34 -2.33
C GLY A 353 9.49 17.90 -1.79
N ARG A 354 10.72 17.41 -1.55
CA ARG A 354 10.95 16.11 -0.91
C ARG A 354 10.48 16.10 0.55
N LEU A 355 10.80 17.14 1.32
CA LEU A 355 10.41 17.25 2.73
C LEU A 355 8.91 17.48 2.92
N ILE A 356 8.23 18.11 1.95
CA ILE A 356 6.77 18.22 1.94
C ILE A 356 6.13 16.83 1.83
N ALA A 357 6.65 15.95 0.97
CA ALA A 357 6.16 14.58 0.86
C ALA A 357 6.36 13.78 2.17
N GLU A 358 7.50 13.95 2.84
CA GLU A 358 7.76 13.35 4.16
C GLU A 358 6.76 13.84 5.22
N LEU A 359 6.50 15.16 5.25
CA LEU A 359 5.55 15.78 6.17
C LEU A 359 4.13 15.26 5.96
N LEU A 360 3.68 15.15 4.70
CA LEU A 360 2.37 14.61 4.37
C LEU A 360 2.23 13.14 4.77
N TYR A 361 3.31 12.36 4.61
CA TYR A 361 3.34 10.97 5.02
C TYR A 361 3.20 10.81 6.54
N VAL A 362 3.91 11.62 7.34
CA VAL A 362 3.78 11.64 8.80
C VAL A 362 2.41 12.18 9.23
N HIS A 363 1.85 13.12 8.45
CA HIS A 363 0.53 13.67 8.73
C HIS A 363 -0.59 12.63 8.58
N ASP A 364 -0.51 11.73 7.60
CA ASP A 364 -1.43 10.59 7.35
C ASP A 364 -2.90 10.80 7.76
N PRO A 365 -3.64 11.73 7.14
CA PRO A 365 -5.09 11.78 7.30
C PRO A 365 -5.70 10.45 6.81
N GLU A 366 -6.75 9.97 7.50
CA GLU A 366 -7.46 8.73 7.13
C GLU A 366 -7.87 8.66 5.65
N LEU A 367 -8.10 9.82 5.04
CA LEU A 367 -8.48 9.99 3.64
C LEU A 367 -7.32 9.65 2.68
N LEU A 368 -6.06 9.96 3.03
CA LEU A 368 -4.89 9.61 2.21
C LEU A 368 -4.52 8.12 2.26
N ARG A 369 -5.06 7.35 3.22
CA ARG A 369 -4.80 5.91 3.32
C ARG A 369 -5.35 5.10 2.15
N GLY A 370 -6.40 5.61 1.50
CA GLY A 370 -6.88 5.07 0.22
C GLY A 370 -5.85 5.28 -0.89
N TYR A 371 -5.15 6.41 -0.87
CA TYR A 371 -4.24 6.91 -1.91
C TYR A 371 -2.78 6.52 -1.73
N ASP A 372 -2.56 5.30 -1.20
CA ASP A 372 -1.35 4.55 -0.78
C ASP A 372 -0.08 4.59 -1.67
N SER A 373 0.13 5.65 -2.43
CA SER A 373 1.02 5.77 -3.58
C SER A 373 2.03 6.89 -3.46
N LEU A 374 2.02 7.64 -2.35
CA LEU A 374 3.21 8.40 -1.94
C LEU A 374 4.44 7.49 -1.83
N GLY A 375 4.22 6.17 -1.68
CA GLY A 375 5.30 5.24 -1.50
C GLY A 375 5.61 4.21 -2.57
N ARG A 376 4.58 3.68 -3.22
CA ARG A 376 4.68 2.29 -3.65
C ARG A 376 5.30 2.04 -5.03
N TYR A 377 5.54 3.08 -5.81
CA TYR A 377 5.64 2.90 -7.25
C TYR A 377 7.03 3.03 -7.84
N GLU A 378 8.08 3.43 -7.10
CA GLU A 378 9.35 3.78 -7.74
C GLU A 378 10.29 2.61 -8.05
N ARG A 379 10.26 1.50 -7.29
CA ARG A 379 11.20 0.38 -7.51
C ARG A 379 10.64 -0.77 -8.36
N VAL A 380 9.34 -0.98 -8.32
CA VAL A 380 8.69 -2.10 -9.02
C VAL A 380 8.08 -1.67 -10.34
N LEU A 381 7.72 -0.40 -10.47
CA LEU A 381 7.15 0.17 -11.67
C LEU A 381 8.03 1.35 -12.12
N LYS A 382 8.36 1.44 -13.40
CA LYS A 382 9.06 2.65 -13.87
C LYS A 382 8.04 3.79 -13.89
N THR A 383 8.13 4.69 -12.92
CA THR A 383 7.29 5.89 -12.92
C THR A 383 8.05 7.05 -13.51
N LYS A 384 7.39 7.77 -14.41
CA LYS A 384 7.96 8.95 -15.02
C LYS A 384 6.88 9.97 -15.25
N ILE A 385 7.12 11.18 -14.77
CA ILE A 385 6.35 12.35 -15.17
C ILE A 385 7.07 12.98 -16.36
N ARG A 386 6.33 13.22 -17.44
CA ARG A 386 6.85 13.99 -18.57
C ARG A 386 5.81 14.97 -19.07
N ARG A 387 6.30 16.01 -19.75
CA ARG A 387 5.45 16.92 -20.52
C ARG A 387 4.71 16.12 -21.59
N ALA A 388 3.44 16.45 -21.74
CA ALA A 388 2.58 15.84 -22.73
C ALA A 388 2.99 16.30 -24.13
N SER A 389 2.74 15.46 -25.13
CA SER A 389 3.07 15.69 -26.54
C SER A 389 1.85 15.45 -27.41
N GLY A 390 1.87 15.88 -28.67
CA GLY A 390 0.77 15.65 -29.61
C GLY A 390 0.32 14.18 -29.73
N ALA A 391 1.22 13.22 -29.46
CA ALA A 391 0.89 11.79 -29.46
C ALA A 391 -0.05 11.38 -28.31
N ASP A 392 -0.04 12.12 -27.19
CA ASP A 392 -0.82 11.80 -25.99
C ASP A 392 -2.30 12.24 -26.13
N LEU A 393 -2.64 13.06 -27.11
CA LEU A 393 -4.03 13.51 -27.37
C LEU A 393 -5.01 12.35 -27.55
N THR A 394 -4.53 11.24 -28.14
CA THR A 394 -5.37 10.04 -28.33
C THR A 394 -5.59 9.31 -27.01
N PHE A 395 -4.58 9.32 -26.13
CA PHE A 395 -4.63 8.72 -24.81
C PHE A 395 -5.54 9.53 -23.87
N THR A 396 -5.43 10.86 -23.86
CA THR A 396 -6.30 11.73 -23.07
C THR A 396 -7.77 11.53 -23.46
N ALA A 397 -8.09 11.54 -24.76
CA ALA A 397 -9.43 11.26 -25.25
C ALA A 397 -9.95 9.84 -24.98
N ARG A 398 -9.06 8.87 -24.70
CA ARG A 398 -9.44 7.52 -24.24
C ARG A 398 -9.75 7.52 -22.75
N LEU A 399 -8.88 8.12 -21.94
CA LEU A 399 -9.06 8.28 -20.50
C LEU A 399 -10.39 8.94 -20.18
N ASP A 400 -10.70 10.04 -20.87
CA ASP A 400 -11.96 10.76 -20.72
C ASP A 400 -13.15 9.82 -20.92
N ARG A 401 -13.17 9.07 -22.03
CA ARG A 401 -14.26 8.11 -22.31
C ARG A 401 -14.38 7.00 -21.27
N GLU A 402 -13.26 6.50 -20.76
CA GLU A 402 -13.26 5.42 -19.76
C GLU A 402 -13.70 5.90 -18.37
N GLU A 403 -13.33 7.11 -17.98
CA GLU A 403 -13.74 7.73 -16.71
C GLU A 403 -15.21 8.19 -16.76
N ASP A 404 -15.63 8.78 -17.88
CA ASP A 404 -17.03 9.15 -18.16
C ASP A 404 -17.95 7.94 -18.06
N ALA A 405 -17.53 6.79 -18.60
CA ALA A 405 -18.27 5.54 -18.51
C ALA A 405 -18.33 4.96 -17.08
N ALA A 406 -17.37 5.32 -16.22
CA ALA A 406 -17.31 4.89 -14.83
C ALA A 406 -18.09 5.81 -13.88
N MET A 407 -18.41 7.04 -14.30
CA MET A 407 -19.12 8.05 -13.53
C MET A 407 -20.64 8.08 -13.76
N THR A 408 -21.39 8.67 -12.82
CA THR A 408 -22.86 8.70 -12.86
C THR A 408 -23.37 9.73 -13.88
N PRO A 409 -24.42 9.47 -14.68
CA PRO A 409 -24.86 10.34 -15.78
C PRO A 409 -25.25 11.79 -15.42
N ARG A 410 -25.50 12.11 -14.15
CA ARG A 410 -25.84 13.48 -13.71
C ARG A 410 -24.63 14.41 -13.58
N LEU A 411 -23.40 13.90 -13.65
CA LEU A 411 -22.15 14.68 -13.61
C LEU A 411 -21.59 14.96 -15.03
N LEU A 412 -22.35 14.58 -16.07
CA LEU A 412 -21.91 14.56 -17.48
C LEU A 412 -21.79 15.95 -18.15
N GLU A 413 -22.27 17.04 -17.55
CA GLU A 413 -22.15 18.37 -18.17
C GLU A 413 -20.85 19.11 -17.76
N ASP A 414 -19.73 18.42 -17.91
CA ASP A 414 -18.35 18.93 -17.73
C ASP A 414 -17.77 19.55 -19.03
N THR A 415 -18.64 19.91 -20.00
CA THR A 415 -18.27 20.49 -21.30
C THR A 415 -17.44 21.78 -21.17
N GLU A 416 -17.61 22.50 -20.07
CA GLU A 416 -16.86 23.74 -19.78
C GLU A 416 -15.45 23.47 -19.23
N GLN A 417 -15.25 22.41 -18.43
CA GLN A 417 -13.91 22.04 -17.97
C GLN A 417 -13.06 21.47 -19.11
N MET A 418 -13.69 20.67 -19.98
CA MET A 418 -13.04 20.03 -21.13
C MET A 418 -12.67 21.03 -22.23
N SER A 419 -13.53 22.04 -22.49
CA SER A 419 -13.19 23.12 -23.43
C SER A 419 -12.04 23.99 -22.93
N GLY A 420 -11.98 24.26 -21.62
CA GLY A 420 -10.84 24.93 -20.99
C GLY A 420 -9.53 24.17 -21.16
N LEU A 421 -9.54 22.84 -21.00
CA LEU A 421 -8.35 22.00 -21.15
C LEU A 421 -7.84 21.91 -22.59
N ARG A 422 -8.75 21.77 -23.57
CA ARG A 422 -8.36 21.83 -24.98
C ARG A 422 -7.76 23.19 -25.32
N ALA A 423 -8.33 24.28 -24.81
CA ALA A 423 -7.79 25.63 -25.01
C ALA A 423 -6.40 25.80 -24.37
N ILE A 424 -6.16 25.24 -23.17
CA ILE A 424 -4.84 25.21 -22.54
C ILE A 424 -3.85 24.43 -23.42
N TRP A 425 -4.24 23.24 -23.88
CA TRP A 425 -3.38 22.40 -24.72
C TRP A 425 -3.02 23.07 -26.05
N GLU A 426 -4.01 23.67 -26.72
CA GLU A 426 -3.82 24.40 -27.98
C GLU A 426 -2.99 25.67 -27.80
N ALA A 427 -3.10 26.33 -26.65
CA ALA A 427 -2.29 27.50 -26.34
C ALA A 427 -0.84 27.13 -26.00
N GLU A 428 -0.64 26.13 -25.14
CA GLU A 428 0.68 25.68 -24.70
C GLU A 428 0.62 24.26 -24.09
N SER A 429 0.93 23.26 -24.92
CA SER A 429 0.94 21.85 -24.52
C SER A 429 1.90 21.51 -23.39
N SER A 430 2.92 22.33 -23.11
CA SER A 430 3.83 22.08 -21.98
C SER A 430 3.19 22.30 -20.62
N TYR A 431 2.01 22.91 -20.50
CA TYR A 431 1.27 22.96 -19.22
C TYR A 431 0.62 21.63 -18.83
N CYS A 432 0.65 20.68 -19.75
CA CYS A 432 0.04 19.37 -19.60
C CYS A 432 1.14 18.33 -19.36
N SER A 433 0.89 17.40 -18.44
CA SER A 433 1.83 16.34 -18.07
C SER A 433 1.15 14.97 -18.09
N VAL A 434 1.94 13.95 -18.39
CA VAL A 434 1.54 12.56 -18.40
C VAL A 434 2.35 11.83 -17.35
N LEU A 435 1.66 11.09 -16.49
CA LEU A 435 2.27 10.10 -15.62
C LEU A 435 2.34 8.78 -16.39
N GLU A 436 3.54 8.26 -16.57
CA GLU A 436 3.80 6.94 -17.11
C GLU A 436 4.09 5.96 -15.97
N ILE A 437 3.55 4.76 -16.09
CA ILE A 437 3.80 3.62 -15.21
C ILE A 437 4.20 2.45 -16.12
N ASP A 438 5.40 1.90 -15.92
CA ASP A 438 5.99 0.86 -16.78
C ASP A 438 6.07 1.27 -18.26
N ASP A 439 6.55 2.48 -18.52
CA ASP A 439 6.68 3.03 -19.86
C ASP A 439 5.32 3.11 -20.62
N GLN A 440 4.19 3.07 -19.89
CA GLN A 440 2.83 3.22 -20.42
C GLN A 440 2.12 4.43 -19.78
N PRO A 441 1.41 5.28 -20.56
CA PRO A 441 0.61 6.36 -20.03
C PRO A 441 -0.48 5.85 -19.07
N ALA A 442 -0.51 6.40 -17.86
CA ALA A 442 -1.36 5.96 -16.75
C ALA A 442 -2.29 7.04 -16.22
N ALA A 443 -1.82 8.29 -16.23
CA ALA A 443 -2.62 9.45 -15.88
C ALA A 443 -2.21 10.68 -16.67
N TYR A 444 -3.10 11.67 -16.68
CA TYR A 444 -2.94 12.93 -17.36
C TYR A 444 -3.39 14.07 -16.46
N TYR A 445 -2.63 15.16 -16.41
CA TYR A 445 -2.91 16.29 -15.55
C TYR A 445 -2.33 17.60 -16.07
N SER A 446 -2.80 18.72 -15.53
CA SER A 446 -2.40 20.06 -16.00
C SER A 446 -2.11 21.02 -14.85
N TRP A 447 -0.96 21.69 -14.95
CA TRP A 447 -0.59 22.81 -14.09
C TRP A 447 -0.38 24.03 -14.98
N VAL A 448 -1.24 25.02 -14.80
CA VAL A 448 -1.21 26.20 -15.65
C VAL A 448 -0.70 27.38 -14.83
N PRO A 449 0.50 27.91 -15.13
CA PRO A 449 0.97 29.16 -14.56
C PRO A 449 -0.05 30.27 -14.81
N ILE A 450 -0.37 31.02 -13.77
CA ILE A 450 -1.35 32.09 -13.84
C ILE A 450 -0.63 33.35 -14.34
N THR A 451 -0.65 33.53 -15.66
CA THR A 451 -0.04 34.65 -16.38
C THR A 451 -1.14 35.50 -17.03
N PRO A 452 -0.85 36.73 -17.49
CA PRO A 452 -1.83 37.51 -18.25
C PRO A 452 -2.38 36.78 -19.49
N ALA A 453 -1.60 35.89 -20.11
CA ALA A 453 -2.01 35.12 -21.28
C ALA A 453 -2.96 33.98 -20.90
N THR A 454 -2.59 33.15 -19.93
CA THR A 454 -3.42 32.02 -19.49
C THR A 454 -4.69 32.47 -18.79
N ARG A 455 -4.66 33.61 -18.10
CA ARG A 455 -5.85 34.22 -17.49
C ARG A 455 -6.95 34.54 -18.50
N ARG A 456 -6.60 35.02 -19.70
CA ARG A 456 -7.57 35.25 -20.78
C ARG A 456 -8.25 33.96 -21.26
N LEU A 457 -7.53 32.83 -21.23
CA LEU A 457 -8.12 31.52 -21.55
C LEU A 457 -9.18 31.14 -20.51
N PHE A 458 -8.94 31.50 -19.25
CA PHE A 458 -9.83 31.17 -18.14
C PHE A 458 -11.00 32.14 -17.94
N GLU A 459 -10.89 33.40 -18.36
CA GLU A 459 -11.99 34.37 -18.34
C GLU A 459 -13.17 33.95 -19.23
N ILE A 460 -12.89 33.14 -20.26
CA ILE A 460 -13.89 32.57 -21.16
C ILE A 460 -14.68 31.45 -20.45
N ASN A 461 -14.10 30.81 -19.43
CA ASN A 461 -14.75 29.74 -18.69
C ASN A 461 -15.70 30.32 -17.62
N PRO A 462 -17.04 30.09 -17.73
CA PRO A 462 -18.02 30.66 -16.80
C PRO A 462 -17.78 30.26 -15.34
N ALA A 463 -17.31 29.03 -15.10
CA ALA A 463 -17.03 28.49 -13.78
C ALA A 463 -15.79 29.13 -13.12
N LEU A 464 -14.90 29.80 -13.86
CA LEU A 464 -13.74 30.47 -13.25
C LEU A 464 -13.80 31.98 -13.28
N ARG A 465 -14.68 32.52 -14.12
CA ARG A 465 -14.80 33.96 -14.34
C ARG A 465 -14.96 34.72 -13.02
N ALA A 466 -15.68 34.18 -12.05
CA ALA A 466 -15.86 34.78 -10.72
C ALA A 466 -14.52 35.01 -10.02
N TYR A 467 -13.64 34.00 -9.98
CA TYR A 467 -12.32 34.13 -9.38
C TYR A 467 -11.43 35.14 -10.13
N TRP A 468 -11.38 35.06 -11.46
CA TRP A 468 -10.55 35.96 -12.28
C TRP A 468 -11.04 37.39 -12.30
N THR A 469 -12.31 37.63 -12.03
CA THR A 469 -12.81 38.99 -11.85
C THR A 469 -12.44 39.55 -10.47
N ALA A 470 -12.38 38.69 -9.44
CA ALA A 470 -12.24 39.11 -8.05
C ALA A 470 -10.79 39.16 -7.52
N SER A 471 -9.83 38.45 -8.12
CA SER A 471 -8.49 38.26 -7.52
C SER A 471 -7.35 38.76 -8.41
N PRO A 472 -6.53 39.74 -8.00
CA PRO A 472 -5.36 40.16 -8.80
C PRO A 472 -4.36 39.00 -8.95
N PRO A 473 -3.68 38.86 -10.11
CA PRO A 473 -2.68 37.81 -10.31
C PRO A 473 -1.51 38.02 -9.33
N GLN A 474 -1.12 36.97 -8.60
CA GLN A 474 0.09 36.97 -7.79
C GLN A 474 1.20 36.22 -8.53
N ASP A 475 2.45 36.64 -8.35
CA ASP A 475 3.58 35.92 -8.91
C ASP A 475 3.64 34.50 -8.35
N GLN A 476 3.91 33.52 -9.23
CA GLN A 476 4.04 32.09 -8.89
C GLN A 476 2.74 31.39 -8.45
N ASP A 477 1.58 31.92 -8.83
CA ASP A 477 0.32 31.20 -8.72
C ASP A 477 0.17 30.19 -9.88
N VAL A 478 -0.26 28.97 -9.55
CA VAL A 478 -0.50 27.88 -10.50
C VAL A 478 -1.86 27.27 -10.27
N LEU A 479 -2.58 27.05 -11.36
CA LEU A 479 -3.87 26.36 -11.35
C LEU A 479 -3.67 24.88 -11.60
N PHE A 480 -4.07 24.07 -10.63
CA PHE A 480 -4.24 22.64 -10.76
C PHE A 480 -5.68 22.32 -11.15
N TRP A 481 -5.85 21.89 -12.39
CA TRP A 481 -7.15 21.91 -13.06
C TRP A 481 -7.85 20.55 -13.07
N VAL A 482 -7.26 19.54 -13.71
CA VAL A 482 -7.91 18.24 -13.91
C VAL A 482 -6.85 17.15 -13.91
N GLU A 483 -7.12 16.10 -13.14
CA GLU A 483 -6.43 14.81 -13.19
C GLU A 483 -7.37 13.76 -13.79
N ARG A 484 -6.95 13.12 -14.86
CA ARG A 484 -7.57 11.89 -15.36
C ARG A 484 -6.65 10.75 -15.06
N THR A 485 -7.13 9.76 -14.34
CA THR A 485 -6.36 8.55 -14.02
C THR A 485 -7.09 7.34 -14.58
N LEU A 486 -6.35 6.31 -15.00
CA LEU A 486 -7.01 5.08 -15.40
C LEU A 486 -7.77 4.51 -14.18
N PRO A 487 -9.08 4.17 -14.29
CA PRO A 487 -9.88 3.77 -13.13
C PRO A 487 -9.39 2.52 -12.38
N HIS A 488 -8.49 1.75 -12.97
CA HIS A 488 -7.85 0.58 -12.36
C HIS A 488 -6.54 0.89 -11.65
N LEU A 489 -6.02 2.10 -11.84
CA LEU A 489 -4.87 2.65 -11.16
C LEU A 489 -5.28 3.66 -10.08
N ASP A 490 -6.48 4.22 -10.10
CA ASP A 490 -7.07 4.94 -8.97
C ASP A 490 -7.34 3.98 -7.80
N PRO A 491 -6.99 4.29 -6.53
CA PRO A 491 -6.43 5.54 -5.95
C PRO A 491 -4.90 5.68 -5.99
N SER A 492 -4.19 4.76 -6.63
CA SER A 492 -2.72 4.79 -6.65
C SER A 492 -2.09 5.78 -7.64
N ALA A 493 -2.74 6.10 -8.75
CA ALA A 493 -2.22 7.12 -9.67
C ALA A 493 -2.28 8.51 -9.02
N PHE A 494 -3.39 8.84 -8.36
CA PHE A 494 -3.60 10.14 -7.74
C PHE A 494 -2.57 10.49 -6.65
N GLY A 495 -2.20 9.56 -5.76
CA GLY A 495 -1.17 9.88 -4.76
C GLY A 495 0.25 10.00 -5.33
N LEU A 496 0.56 9.37 -6.48
CA LEU A 496 1.78 9.67 -7.23
C LEU A 496 1.76 11.06 -7.83
N LEU A 497 0.61 11.47 -8.36
CA LEU A 497 0.42 12.81 -8.90
C LEU A 497 0.58 13.87 -7.81
N LEU A 498 -0.02 13.67 -6.63
CA LEU A 498 0.21 14.53 -5.48
C LEU A 498 1.68 14.58 -5.07
N ARG A 499 2.43 13.47 -5.12
CA ARG A 499 3.86 13.50 -4.85
C ARG A 499 4.62 14.36 -5.86
N GLY A 500 4.36 14.13 -7.15
CA GLY A 500 4.94 14.92 -8.24
C GLY A 500 4.62 16.41 -8.10
N LEU A 501 3.37 16.73 -7.73
CA LEU A 501 2.89 18.08 -7.43
C LEU A 501 3.78 18.76 -6.38
N PHE A 502 3.98 18.13 -5.22
CA PHE A 502 4.78 18.74 -4.15
C PHE A 502 6.25 18.87 -4.51
N GLN A 503 6.77 17.96 -5.34
CA GLN A 503 8.14 18.05 -5.84
C GLN A 503 8.32 19.17 -6.88
N GLU A 504 7.42 19.30 -7.85
CA GLU A 504 7.53 20.26 -8.96
C GLU A 504 7.13 21.69 -8.57
N LEU A 505 6.19 21.84 -7.64
CA LEU A 505 5.59 23.15 -7.31
C LEU A 505 6.10 23.73 -5.97
N ALA A 506 7.23 23.23 -5.46
CA ALA A 506 7.87 23.81 -4.28
C ALA A 506 8.11 25.32 -4.48
N GLY A 507 7.62 26.13 -3.53
CA GLY A 507 7.68 27.59 -3.63
C GLY A 507 6.61 28.25 -4.50
N GLN A 508 5.53 27.54 -4.86
CA GLN A 508 4.40 28.11 -5.62
C GLN A 508 3.10 28.13 -4.79
N SER A 509 2.11 28.92 -5.22
CA SER A 509 0.76 28.86 -4.68
C SER A 509 -0.13 28.05 -5.61
N ILE A 510 -0.71 26.97 -5.10
CA ILE A 510 -1.53 26.05 -5.88
C ILE A 510 -2.99 26.39 -5.64
N LEU A 511 -3.70 26.70 -6.71
CA LEU A 511 -5.15 26.87 -6.73
C LEU A 511 -5.81 25.66 -7.36
N THR A 512 -6.92 25.19 -6.81
CA THR A 512 -7.75 24.14 -7.44
C THR A 512 -9.23 24.39 -7.15
N PHE A 513 -10.10 23.84 -7.99
CA PHE A 513 -11.55 23.97 -7.88
C PHE A 513 -12.20 22.60 -7.83
N VAL A 514 -13.12 22.40 -6.90
CA VAL A 514 -13.65 21.09 -6.57
C VAL A 514 -15.17 21.14 -6.50
N SER A 515 -15.85 20.32 -7.30
CA SER A 515 -17.32 20.19 -7.29
C SER A 515 -17.82 19.07 -6.38
N LEU A 516 -16.97 18.08 -6.07
CA LEU A 516 -17.35 16.91 -5.26
C LEU A 516 -16.94 17.08 -3.79
N PRO A 517 -17.89 16.91 -2.83
CA PRO A 517 -17.60 17.03 -1.39
C PRO A 517 -16.47 16.11 -0.88
N TYR A 518 -16.26 14.98 -1.53
CA TYR A 518 -15.21 14.02 -1.16
C TYR A 518 -13.80 14.59 -1.39
N TYR A 519 -13.56 15.20 -2.55
CA TYR A 519 -12.28 15.85 -2.85
C TYR A 519 -12.07 17.10 -1.97
N ALA A 520 -13.14 17.80 -1.62
CA ALA A 520 -13.07 18.94 -0.70
C ALA A 520 -12.50 18.56 0.67
N GLU A 521 -12.95 17.44 1.26
CA GLU A 521 -12.37 16.90 2.51
C GLU A 521 -10.90 16.48 2.33
N LEU A 522 -10.57 15.86 1.20
CA LEU A 522 -9.21 15.42 0.89
C LEU A 522 -8.24 16.60 0.77
N TYR A 523 -8.55 17.61 -0.03
CA TYR A 523 -7.72 18.81 -0.18
C TYR A 523 -7.57 19.57 1.15
N ALA A 524 -8.65 19.71 1.92
CA ALA A 524 -8.58 20.30 3.26
C ALA A 524 -7.61 19.52 4.17
N SER A 525 -7.65 18.18 4.12
CA SER A 525 -6.72 17.32 4.88
C SER A 525 -5.26 17.41 4.43
N LEU A 526 -5.01 17.90 3.21
CA LEU A 526 -3.69 18.19 2.64
C LEU A 526 -3.20 19.60 2.96
N GLY A 527 -3.95 20.38 3.74
CA GLY A 527 -3.61 21.76 4.10
C GLY A 527 -4.13 22.83 3.15
N PHE A 528 -4.91 22.47 2.12
CA PHE A 528 -5.54 23.47 1.27
C PHE A 528 -6.60 24.25 2.06
N ARG A 529 -6.56 25.57 1.96
CA ARG A 529 -7.53 26.47 2.57
C ARG A 529 -8.62 26.82 1.56
N ARG A 530 -9.88 26.73 1.98
CA ARG A 530 -11.03 27.13 1.15
C ARG A 530 -11.01 28.64 0.92
N LEU A 531 -11.35 29.07 -0.29
CA LEU A 531 -11.47 30.48 -0.70
C LEU A 531 -12.94 30.77 -1.08
N PRO A 532 -13.82 31.10 -0.12
CA PRO A 532 -15.24 31.29 -0.41
C PRO A 532 -15.52 32.41 -1.42
N SER A 533 -14.68 33.44 -1.47
CA SER A 533 -14.77 34.54 -2.44
C SER A 533 -14.49 34.10 -3.88
N ALA A 534 -13.91 32.91 -4.05
CA ALA A 534 -13.53 32.32 -5.33
C ALA A 534 -14.45 31.14 -5.72
N ASP A 535 -15.43 30.81 -4.88
CA ASP A 535 -16.42 29.77 -5.20
C ASP A 535 -17.20 30.15 -6.47
N ALA A 536 -17.56 29.13 -7.24
CA ALA A 536 -18.27 29.29 -8.49
C ALA A 536 -19.39 28.25 -8.64
N ARG A 537 -20.07 28.29 -9.78
CA ARG A 537 -21.05 27.29 -10.18
C ARG A 537 -20.78 26.87 -11.62
N CYS A 538 -20.87 25.58 -11.89
CA CYS A 538 -20.95 25.06 -13.25
C CYS A 538 -22.25 25.53 -13.93
N ALA A 539 -22.33 25.39 -15.26
CA ALA A 539 -23.51 25.73 -16.05
C ALA A 539 -24.80 25.02 -15.58
N ASP A 540 -24.68 23.80 -15.06
CA ASP A 540 -25.76 22.98 -14.49
C ASP A 540 -26.19 23.43 -13.07
N GLY A 541 -25.52 24.44 -12.49
CA GLY A 541 -25.77 24.94 -11.14
C GLY A 541 -24.99 24.24 -10.03
N THR A 542 -24.19 23.21 -10.33
CA THR A 542 -23.36 22.49 -9.36
C THR A 542 -22.33 23.44 -8.72
N PRO A 543 -22.25 23.53 -7.38
CA PRO A 543 -21.28 24.40 -6.73
C PRO A 543 -19.85 23.89 -6.93
N MET A 544 -18.95 24.78 -7.30
CA MET A 544 -17.51 24.56 -7.33
C MET A 544 -16.86 25.35 -6.20
N HIS A 545 -16.10 24.66 -5.36
CA HIS A 545 -15.40 25.27 -4.24
C HIS A 545 -13.93 25.46 -4.56
N ALA A 546 -13.45 26.68 -4.35
CA ALA A 546 -12.05 27.02 -4.59
C ALA A 546 -11.18 26.72 -3.37
N TYR A 547 -10.01 26.15 -3.61
CA TYR A 547 -9.05 25.75 -2.60
C TYR A 547 -7.65 26.23 -2.98
N ARG A 548 -6.90 26.75 -2.01
CA ARG A 548 -5.53 27.20 -2.21
C ARG A 548 -4.57 26.59 -1.20
N LEU A 549 -3.44 26.11 -1.67
CA LEU A 549 -2.30 25.70 -0.86
C LEU A 549 -1.09 26.54 -1.25
N ASP A 550 -0.57 27.32 -0.29
CA ASP A 550 0.58 28.18 -0.54
C ASP A 550 1.86 27.49 -0.08
N LEU A 551 2.61 26.87 -1.01
CA LEU A 551 3.85 26.16 -0.72
C LEU A 551 5.03 27.09 -0.39
N ARG A 552 4.83 28.41 -0.42
CA ARG A 552 5.81 29.42 0.02
C ARG A 552 5.78 29.62 1.54
N GLU A 553 4.64 29.33 2.18
CA GLU A 553 4.49 29.47 3.62
C GLU A 553 5.39 28.45 4.34
N LYS A 554 6.25 28.89 5.27
CA LYS A 554 7.11 27.98 6.04
C LYS A 554 6.32 27.04 6.95
N ASN A 555 5.10 27.43 7.30
CA ASN A 555 4.20 26.70 8.21
C ASN A 555 3.02 26.10 7.45
N LEU A 556 3.29 25.36 6.36
CA LEU A 556 2.28 24.72 5.49
C LEU A 556 1.17 23.98 6.24
N PHE A 557 1.51 23.42 7.39
CA PHE A 557 0.63 22.57 8.19
C PHE A 557 0.35 23.14 9.60
N GLU A 558 0.69 24.40 9.92
CA GLU A 558 0.29 25.03 11.20
C GLU A 558 -1.22 24.99 11.45
N PRO A 559 -2.09 25.25 10.46
CA PRO A 559 -3.54 25.13 10.64
C PRO A 559 -4.01 23.70 10.93
N LEU A 560 -3.17 22.70 10.68
CA LEU A 560 -3.42 21.29 11.00
C LEU A 560 -2.84 20.89 12.37
N ALA A 561 -1.98 21.75 12.96
CA ALA A 561 -1.54 21.70 14.35
C ALA A 561 -2.51 22.44 15.30
N ILE A 562 -3.45 23.22 14.74
CA ILE A 562 -4.59 23.75 15.49
C ILE A 562 -5.54 22.58 15.76
N GLN A 563 -5.61 22.23 17.05
CA GLN A 563 -6.66 21.51 17.77
C GLN A 563 -7.86 21.03 16.92
N PRO A 564 -8.34 19.77 17.08
CA PRO A 564 -9.75 19.51 16.81
C PRO A 564 -10.54 20.59 17.56
N PRO A 565 -11.53 21.25 16.91
CA PRO A 565 -12.17 22.44 17.45
C PRO A 565 -12.50 22.17 18.90
N ASN A 566 -12.01 22.99 19.83
CA ASN A 566 -12.20 22.85 21.29
C ASN A 566 -13.57 22.26 21.61
N ALA A 567 -13.58 20.95 21.66
CA ALA A 567 -14.66 20.14 22.12
C ALA A 567 -14.00 19.43 23.29
N PRO A 568 -14.61 19.52 24.48
CA PRO A 568 -14.03 18.99 25.70
C PRO A 568 -13.55 17.54 25.44
N PRO A 569 -12.52 17.07 26.16
CA PRO A 569 -11.78 15.81 25.91
C PRO A 569 -12.61 14.51 25.88
N ASP A 570 -13.94 14.61 25.90
CA ASP A 570 -14.92 13.54 25.79
C ASP A 570 -15.75 13.58 24.47
N SER A 571 -15.46 14.45 23.50
CA SER A 571 -16.26 14.52 22.26
C SER A 571 -15.88 13.46 21.22
N ILE A 572 -16.74 12.46 21.06
CA ILE A 572 -16.67 11.41 20.03
C ILE A 572 -16.75 12.04 18.62
N SER A 573 -15.92 11.58 17.68
CA SER A 573 -15.97 12.05 16.29
C SER A 573 -17.29 11.64 15.59
N PRO A 574 -17.81 12.39 14.60
CA PRO A 574 -19.03 12.00 13.86
C PRO A 574 -18.96 10.61 13.23
N ARG A 575 -17.76 10.12 12.87
CA ARG A 575 -17.52 8.78 12.34
C ARG A 575 -17.61 7.69 13.40
N GLU A 576 -16.99 7.90 14.56
CA GLU A 576 -17.12 6.99 15.69
C GLU A 576 -18.57 6.96 16.19
N ALA A 577 -19.22 8.11 16.27
CA ALA A 577 -20.64 8.23 16.60
C ALA A 577 -21.54 7.49 15.60
N ALA A 578 -21.28 7.62 14.29
CA ALA A 578 -21.97 6.86 13.27
C ALA A 578 -21.81 5.34 13.46
N SER A 579 -20.60 4.88 13.81
CA SER A 579 -20.33 3.48 14.11
C SER A 579 -21.09 2.98 15.35
N LEU A 580 -21.13 3.79 16.42
CA LEU A 580 -21.88 3.48 17.65
C LEU A 580 -23.39 3.39 17.37
N LEU A 581 -23.96 4.33 16.58
CA LEU A 581 -25.37 4.28 16.17
C LEU A 581 -25.68 3.03 15.34
N LYS A 582 -24.81 2.69 14.38
CA LYS A 582 -24.97 1.48 13.55
C LYS A 582 -24.98 0.22 14.42
N LYS A 583 -24.03 0.13 15.37
CA LYS A 583 -23.95 -0.98 16.34
C LYS A 583 -25.20 -1.05 17.22
N ALA A 584 -25.67 0.08 17.71
CA ALA A 584 -26.86 0.19 18.55
C ALA A 584 -28.14 -0.25 17.80
N LEU A 585 -28.30 0.15 16.54
CA LEU A 585 -29.45 -0.24 15.71
C LEU A 585 -29.41 -1.71 15.28
N MET A 586 -28.23 -2.28 15.05
CA MET A 586 -28.08 -3.71 14.71
C MET A 586 -28.40 -4.62 15.89
N ASN A 587 -27.95 -4.24 17.08
CA ASN A 587 -27.99 -5.10 18.27
C ASN A 587 -28.91 -4.54 19.35
N ALA A 588 -30.11 -4.06 18.99
CA ALA A 588 -31.04 -3.40 19.91
C ALA A 588 -31.36 -4.22 21.19
N HIS A 589 -31.47 -5.55 21.09
CA HIS A 589 -31.70 -6.41 22.26
C HIS A 589 -30.47 -6.59 23.15
N ALA A 590 -29.25 -6.56 22.58
CA ALA A 590 -28.00 -6.67 23.33
C ALA A 590 -27.44 -5.30 23.76
N LEU A 591 -27.97 -4.20 23.22
CA LEU A 591 -27.63 -2.84 23.63
C LEU A 591 -27.93 -2.61 25.12
N GLU A 592 -29.01 -3.21 25.61
CA GLU A 592 -29.40 -3.10 27.02
C GLU A 592 -28.46 -3.88 27.96
N SER A 593 -27.61 -4.76 27.43
CA SER A 593 -26.62 -5.54 28.20
C SER A 593 -25.16 -5.15 27.92
N ASP A 594 -24.89 -4.15 27.06
CA ASP A 594 -23.56 -3.60 26.78
C ASP A 594 -23.35 -2.28 27.57
N PRO A 595 -22.76 -2.33 28.78
CA PRO A 595 -22.63 -1.15 29.65
C PRO A 595 -21.71 -0.07 29.07
N LYS A 596 -20.71 -0.44 28.26
CA LYS A 596 -19.81 0.53 27.61
C LYS A 596 -20.55 1.29 26.51
N LEU A 597 -21.29 0.58 25.66
CA LEU A 597 -22.06 1.21 24.58
C LEU A 597 -23.20 2.09 25.12
N ARG A 598 -23.88 1.65 26.18
CA ARG A 598 -24.86 2.48 26.91
C ARG A 598 -24.22 3.75 27.46
N GLN A 599 -23.08 3.64 28.15
CA GLN A 599 -22.38 4.80 28.71
C GLN A 599 -22.00 5.82 27.62
N SER A 600 -21.50 5.35 26.46
CA SER A 600 -21.16 6.24 25.34
C SER A 600 -22.36 6.94 24.72
N LEU A 601 -23.52 6.28 24.62
CA LEU A 601 -24.74 6.87 24.04
C LEU A 601 -25.48 7.78 25.04
N ASP A 602 -25.38 7.50 26.34
CA ASP A 602 -26.00 8.31 27.39
C ASP A 602 -25.29 9.67 27.60
N GLN A 603 -24.09 9.83 27.02
CA GLN A 603 -23.40 11.11 26.92
C GLN A 603 -24.06 12.07 25.92
N TRP A 604 -24.91 11.57 25.02
CA TRP A 604 -25.55 12.41 24.00
C TRP A 604 -26.90 12.90 24.51
N GLU A 605 -27.01 14.21 24.76
CA GLU A 605 -28.20 14.82 25.37
C GLU A 605 -29.48 14.54 24.57
N ALA A 606 -29.41 14.50 23.23
CA ALA A 606 -30.52 14.06 22.39
C ALA A 606 -31.06 12.65 22.75
N ILE A 607 -30.18 11.68 23.00
CA ILE A 607 -30.57 10.30 23.33
C ILE A 607 -31.04 10.22 24.78
N LYS A 608 -30.30 10.84 25.71
CA LYS A 608 -30.61 10.87 27.14
C LYS A 608 -31.98 11.49 27.43
N ARG A 609 -32.33 12.60 26.77
CA ARG A 609 -33.67 13.22 26.90
C ARG A 609 -34.79 12.26 26.49
N ARG A 610 -34.64 11.55 25.37
CA ARG A 610 -35.63 10.57 24.90
C ARG A 610 -35.72 9.35 25.80
N ARG A 611 -34.59 8.87 26.34
CA ARG A 611 -34.56 7.78 27.32
C ARG A 611 -35.35 8.12 28.59
N ASN A 612 -35.26 9.36 29.06
CA ASN A 612 -36.02 9.84 30.21
C ASN A 612 -37.54 9.95 29.92
N LEU A 613 -37.92 10.14 28.64
CA LEU A 613 -39.32 10.21 28.21
C LEU A 613 -39.93 8.83 27.90
N LEU A 614 -39.11 7.84 27.55
CA LEU A 614 -39.51 6.49 27.10
C LEU A 614 -39.27 5.39 28.16
N ASP A 615 -39.49 5.70 29.45
CA ASP A 615 -39.36 4.74 30.57
C ASP A 615 -38.02 3.97 30.62
N GLY A 616 -36.93 4.60 30.18
CA GLY A 616 -35.56 4.12 30.43
C GLY A 616 -34.93 3.19 29.39
N SER A 617 -35.64 2.79 28.32
CA SER A 617 -35.03 1.94 27.27
C SER A 617 -34.08 2.74 26.38
N MET A 618 -32.80 2.35 26.38
CA MET A 618 -31.78 2.94 25.51
C MET A 618 -32.04 2.60 24.04
N ALA A 619 -32.50 1.39 23.75
CA ALA A 619 -32.80 0.97 22.39
C ALA A 619 -33.95 1.78 21.78
N SER A 620 -35.01 2.03 22.54
CA SER A 620 -36.13 2.87 22.09
C SER A 620 -35.70 4.32 21.92
N ALA A 621 -34.91 4.86 22.84
CA ALA A 621 -34.39 6.23 22.77
C ALA A 621 -33.51 6.48 21.53
N VAL A 622 -32.59 5.56 21.23
CA VAL A 622 -31.75 5.63 20.02
C VAL A 622 -32.62 5.52 18.77
N ARG A 623 -33.58 4.59 18.75
CA ARG A 623 -34.45 4.37 17.59
C ARG A 623 -35.34 5.59 17.31
N GLU A 624 -35.89 6.21 18.34
CA GLU A 624 -36.69 7.43 18.22
C GLU A 624 -35.84 8.62 17.76
N ALA A 625 -34.66 8.82 18.36
CA ALA A 625 -33.72 9.88 17.98
C ALA A 625 -33.33 9.80 16.50
N VAL A 626 -32.99 8.59 16.04
CA VAL A 626 -32.67 8.32 14.64
C VAL A 626 -33.89 8.53 13.75
N THR A 627 -35.09 8.11 14.18
CA THR A 627 -36.33 8.28 13.40
C THR A 627 -36.64 9.75 13.12
N GLU A 628 -36.48 10.62 14.11
CA GLU A 628 -36.68 12.06 13.94
C GLU A 628 -35.66 12.69 12.99
N CYS A 629 -34.37 12.33 13.11
CA CYS A 629 -33.35 12.79 12.16
C CYS A 629 -33.68 12.32 10.74
N LEU A 630 -34.10 11.07 10.57
CA LEU A 630 -34.50 10.53 9.28
C LEU A 630 -35.78 11.18 8.73
N ALA A 631 -36.66 11.71 9.59
CA ALA A 631 -37.84 12.47 9.17
C ALA A 631 -37.41 13.81 8.57
N LYS A 632 -36.55 14.57 9.26
CA LYS A 632 -35.97 15.82 8.76
C LYS A 632 -35.22 15.63 7.44
N MET A 633 -34.38 14.59 7.35
CA MET A 633 -33.68 14.25 6.10
C MET A 633 -34.62 13.88 4.94
N SER A 634 -35.83 13.40 5.25
CA SER A 634 -36.83 13.07 4.21
C SER A 634 -37.50 14.30 3.60
N GLU A 635 -37.38 15.46 4.26
CA GLU A 635 -37.89 16.75 3.78
C GLU A 635 -36.81 17.54 3.00
N GLY A 636 -35.56 17.07 3.01
CA GLY A 636 -34.42 17.71 2.37
C GLY A 636 -34.20 17.36 0.90
N ALA A 637 -32.96 17.57 0.43
CA ALA A 637 -32.56 17.29 -0.94
C ALA A 637 -32.74 15.80 -1.33
N GLU A 638 -32.80 15.50 -2.63
CA GLU A 638 -32.94 14.11 -3.12
C GLU A 638 -31.87 13.16 -2.53
N GLU A 639 -30.64 13.64 -2.36
CA GLU A 639 -29.57 12.86 -1.73
C GLU A 639 -29.89 12.52 -0.26
N GLU A 640 -30.37 13.49 0.52
CA GLU A 640 -30.75 13.30 1.92
C GLU A 640 -31.92 12.34 2.06
N ARG A 641 -32.89 12.42 1.14
CA ARG A 641 -34.01 11.48 1.03
C ARG A 641 -33.54 10.05 0.76
N LEU A 642 -32.60 9.86 -0.17
CA LEU A 642 -32.05 8.54 -0.48
C LEU A 642 -31.17 7.98 0.65
N GLN A 643 -30.38 8.82 1.31
CA GLN A 643 -29.63 8.45 2.52
C GLN A 643 -30.59 8.01 3.63
N ALA A 644 -31.66 8.76 3.87
CA ALA A 644 -32.65 8.44 4.87
C ALA A 644 -33.38 7.12 4.54
N GLN A 645 -33.76 6.91 3.29
CA GLN A 645 -34.39 5.66 2.84
C GLN A 645 -33.45 4.46 2.95
N ALA A 646 -32.16 4.61 2.62
CA ALA A 646 -31.16 3.56 2.80
C ALA A 646 -31.08 3.12 4.27
N ILE A 647 -31.01 4.05 5.22
CA ILE A 647 -30.98 3.71 6.65
C ILE A 647 -32.30 3.08 7.10
N ARG A 648 -33.45 3.65 6.71
CA ARG A 648 -34.78 3.12 7.08
C ARG A 648 -34.94 1.67 6.64
N LEU A 649 -34.67 1.38 5.37
CA LEU A 649 -34.88 0.04 4.82
C LEU A 649 -33.90 -0.99 5.41
N SER A 650 -32.67 -0.58 5.71
CA SER A 650 -31.61 -1.51 6.11
C SER A 650 -31.55 -1.76 7.61
N TYR A 651 -31.77 -0.73 8.43
CA TYR A 651 -31.58 -0.81 9.88
C TYR A 651 -32.88 -0.68 10.68
N MET A 652 -33.87 0.09 10.18
CA MET A 652 -35.13 0.29 10.90
C MET A 652 -36.17 -0.77 10.54
N HIS A 653 -36.36 -1.04 9.25
CA HIS A 653 -37.33 -2.00 8.71
C HIS A 653 -36.72 -3.37 8.41
N ARG A 654 -35.39 -3.44 8.21
CA ARG A 654 -34.61 -4.67 7.95
C ARG A 654 -35.23 -5.56 6.86
N ILE A 655 -35.52 -4.98 5.70
CA ILE A 655 -36.30 -5.64 4.63
C ILE A 655 -35.55 -6.75 3.85
N GLY A 656 -34.28 -7.01 4.16
CA GLY A 656 -33.45 -7.98 3.46
C GLY A 656 -31.96 -7.65 3.55
N THR A 657 -31.15 -8.29 2.68
CA THR A 657 -29.72 -7.98 2.58
C THR A 657 -29.50 -6.59 1.97
N HIS A 658 -28.27 -6.08 2.10
CA HIS A 658 -27.88 -4.79 1.52
C HIS A 658 -28.10 -4.74 0.00
N GLU A 659 -27.94 -5.86 -0.71
CA GLU A 659 -28.22 -5.99 -2.15
C GLU A 659 -29.71 -5.83 -2.46
N VAL A 660 -30.60 -6.40 -1.63
CA VAL A 660 -32.05 -6.25 -1.77
C VAL A 660 -32.47 -4.80 -1.58
N VAL A 661 -31.89 -4.12 -0.59
CA VAL A 661 -32.18 -2.71 -0.34
C VAL A 661 -31.63 -1.82 -1.47
N ALA A 662 -30.40 -2.07 -1.92
CA ALA A 662 -29.79 -1.33 -3.03
C ALA A 662 -30.63 -1.45 -4.31
N SER A 663 -31.07 -2.67 -4.65
CA SER A 663 -31.95 -2.93 -5.79
C SER A 663 -33.30 -2.22 -5.65
N ARG A 664 -33.88 -2.20 -4.44
CA ARG A 664 -35.17 -1.53 -4.18
C ARG A 664 -35.08 -0.01 -4.30
N LEU A 665 -33.92 0.56 -4.01
CA LEU A 665 -33.65 1.99 -4.16
C LEU A 665 -33.16 2.36 -5.57
N CYS A 666 -33.09 1.40 -6.50
CA CYS A 666 -32.50 1.59 -7.83
C CYS A 666 -31.07 2.14 -7.78
N LEU A 667 -30.28 1.73 -6.78
CA LEU A 667 -28.89 2.16 -6.59
C LEU A 667 -27.92 1.00 -6.89
N SER A 668 -26.76 1.33 -7.45
CA SER A 668 -25.63 0.38 -7.44
C SER A 668 -25.20 0.10 -5.99
N LEU A 669 -24.67 -1.11 -5.74
CA LEU A 669 -24.27 -1.51 -4.39
C LEU A 669 -23.20 -0.57 -3.80
N SER A 670 -22.28 -0.05 -4.61
CA SER A 670 -21.29 0.96 -4.21
C SER A 670 -21.91 2.29 -3.82
N THR A 671 -22.88 2.78 -4.61
CA THR A 671 -23.62 4.02 -4.32
C THR A 671 -24.45 3.87 -3.05
N TYR A 672 -25.10 2.73 -2.89
CA TYR A 672 -25.85 2.38 -1.70
C TYR A 672 -24.98 2.43 -0.43
N TYR A 673 -23.81 1.76 -0.41
CA TYR A 673 -22.92 1.79 0.75
C TYR A 673 -22.37 3.19 1.04
N ARG A 674 -22.07 3.98 0.00
CA ARG A 674 -21.66 5.37 0.14
C ARG A 674 -22.76 6.23 0.78
N TYR A 675 -24.01 6.09 0.34
CA TYR A 675 -25.16 6.81 0.89
C TYR A 675 -25.49 6.37 2.31
N LEU A 676 -25.37 5.06 2.58
CA LEU A 676 -25.55 4.53 3.92
C LEU A 676 -24.52 5.10 4.89
N LYS A 677 -23.24 5.14 4.51
CA LYS A 677 -22.17 5.72 5.32
C LYS A 677 -22.41 7.21 5.60
N LYS A 678 -22.61 8.01 4.55
CA LYS A 678 -22.86 9.46 4.69
C LYS A 678 -24.13 9.77 5.49
N GLY A 679 -25.18 8.98 5.30
CA GLY A 679 -26.42 9.14 6.06
C GLY A 679 -26.20 8.94 7.55
N PHE A 680 -25.44 7.93 7.96
CA PHE A 680 -25.13 7.68 9.37
C PHE A 680 -24.23 8.76 9.96
N GLU A 681 -23.22 9.24 9.22
CA GLU A 681 -22.38 10.36 9.64
C GLU A 681 -23.20 11.63 9.86
N ARG A 682 -24.20 11.89 9.01
CA ARG A 682 -25.11 13.03 9.15
C ARG A 682 -26.04 12.90 10.35
N VAL A 683 -26.67 11.73 10.54
CA VAL A 683 -27.51 11.47 11.72
C VAL A 683 -26.69 11.60 13.01
N ALA A 684 -25.47 11.08 13.03
CA ALA A 684 -24.55 11.21 14.17
C ALA A 684 -24.22 12.68 14.45
N HIS A 685 -23.91 13.47 13.41
CA HIS A 685 -23.61 14.89 13.56
C HIS A 685 -24.79 15.69 14.15
N GLU A 686 -26.02 15.41 13.69
CA GLU A 686 -27.23 16.03 14.23
C GLU A 686 -27.48 15.65 15.70
N LEU A 687 -27.30 14.38 16.05
CA LEU A 687 -27.55 13.90 17.42
C LEU A 687 -26.49 14.34 18.44
N ILE A 688 -25.25 14.59 18.00
CA ILE A 688 -24.20 15.16 18.86
C ILE A 688 -24.43 16.65 19.11
N ARG A 689 -25.04 17.37 18.14
CA ARG A 689 -25.30 18.82 18.25
C ARG A 689 -26.60 19.19 18.96
N ALA A 690 -27.57 18.27 19.02
CA ALA A 690 -28.91 18.48 19.59
C ALA A 690 -28.96 18.21 21.11
#